data_AF-A0A388KUS4-F1
#
_entry.id   AF-A0A388KUS4-F1
#
_cell.length_a   1.000
_cell.length_b   1.000
_cell.length_c   1.000
_cell.angle_alpha   90.00
_cell.angle_beta   90.00
_cell.angle_gamma   90.00
#
_symmetry.space_group_name_H-M   'P 1'
#
loop_
_entity.id
_entity.type
_entity.pdbx_description
1 polymer ?
#
loop_
_entity_poly.entity_id
_entity_poly.type
_entity_poly.pdbx_seq_one_letter_code
_entity_poly.pdbx_strand_id
1 'polypeptide(L)'
;MELPGWPDRGVGAAAGDGGPDAGRLAIGIDLGTSFSCVGIWTRGDVYIPRNEVGSAMTPSVVAFTAEEQLVGARAVAFGKVHPEDMVFESKRLIGRTADDASLQLDMKRWPFKVVKGQANRAVVWLPRLSAEVSPEEVSARLLAHMRGIAEDFVGKGSAEGGGGGGGAQSNVVDAVITVPAYFNDAQRQATKDAGAIAGLNVLELMNEPTAAALAFAYQRLLAHGKRTVMVFDLGGGTLDVAIMTIDGDDFEVRALAGDTHLGGADFDANLIQHVLATVKERYPNVEVSPKALRQIREVCVQAKIHLSSANDVVFDIPILPSMAEELEVRVTRVEFDKMNQDLFNRCIECVHVALLDAGITKEEISDVLMVGGSSRIPKIANMLASFMGKRPLTCVNPDEAVAYGAAVQAAIKASRGRSAAAAAASAAGGGGNFNAPPTQEAAAAVEIGTGYDQPRSVRLHEVVPRSIGVELDGDAMHVVIRKNSRRPATGTCVLTTSKDYQTTMQFPVYEGESTCSKKNHYLGKFCLSGFEPAPAGEASAEVTFNVDENGILSATARALTRNAEGRTAVATITTDKGRLTSQDIRMMANQLKAFSNLGEAGDRLRTQGGYARDHHPVVNHVNPDPDPWFGHRNKENNLFFRGQQTDHHGGCVDGRRAYQSDVGAYLIERGKPQEVGPAYRYHGGMCGQQVGPQSGFNPQLQRSIPVVNDNDSQRPPSREPTVSCKCCGCAFSWFWRT
;
A
#
# COMPACT_ATOMS: atom_id res chain seq x y z
N MET A 1 26.08 -28.21 -47.99
CA MET A 1 24.69 -28.60 -48.31
C MET A 1 23.81 -28.13 -47.16
N GLU A 2 22.94 -27.19 -47.50
CA GLU A 2 21.64 -26.77 -46.93
C GLU A 2 21.35 -26.69 -45.41
N LEU A 3 20.68 -25.57 -45.07
CA LEU A 3 20.02 -25.16 -43.81
C LEU A 3 18.57 -25.73 -43.72
N PRO A 4 17.66 -25.24 -42.85
CA PRO A 4 17.41 -25.62 -41.45
C PRO A 4 15.93 -26.06 -41.18
N GLY A 5 15.59 -26.52 -39.96
CA GLY A 5 14.21 -26.81 -39.55
C GLY A 5 13.87 -26.28 -38.15
N TRP A 6 12.83 -25.45 -38.06
CA TRP A 6 12.20 -24.93 -36.83
C TRP A 6 10.85 -25.64 -36.57
N PRO A 7 10.24 -25.51 -35.37
CA PRO A 7 9.52 -26.57 -34.67
C PRO A 7 8.00 -26.59 -34.87
N ASP A 8 7.43 -27.74 -34.51
CA ASP A 8 6.02 -28.10 -34.61
C ASP A 8 5.15 -27.42 -33.53
N ARG A 9 3.94 -27.02 -33.93
CA ARG A 9 2.91 -26.37 -33.10
C ARG A 9 1.87 -27.40 -32.65
N GLY A 10 1.32 -27.17 -31.45
CA GLY A 10 -0.13 -27.20 -31.27
C GLY A 10 -0.68 -28.16 -30.20
N VAL A 11 -1.29 -27.58 -29.17
CA VAL A 11 -2.72 -27.73 -28.77
C VAL A 11 -3.01 -26.45 -27.95
N GLY A 12 -4.02 -25.60 -28.15
CA GLY A 12 -5.32 -25.71 -28.80
C GLY A 12 -6.38 -25.26 -27.77
N ALA A 13 -6.63 -23.94 -27.66
CA ALA A 13 -7.79 -23.40 -26.94
C ALA A 13 -8.32 -22.19 -27.71
N ALA A 14 -9.55 -22.30 -28.21
CA ALA A 14 -10.29 -21.24 -28.86
C ALA A 14 -11.73 -21.26 -28.34
N ALA A 15 -12.18 -20.15 -27.77
CA ALA A 15 -13.50 -19.54 -27.95
C ALA A 15 -13.64 -18.29 -27.08
N GLY A 16 -13.90 -17.14 -27.71
CA GLY A 16 -14.27 -15.87 -27.07
C GLY A 16 -13.44 -14.68 -27.54
N ASP A 17 -13.73 -14.18 -28.74
CA ASP A 17 -13.06 -13.07 -29.41
C ASP A 17 -13.33 -11.72 -28.72
N GLY A 18 -12.30 -11.24 -28.02
CA GLY A 18 -12.10 -9.85 -27.63
C GLY A 18 -10.60 -9.59 -27.74
N GLY A 19 -10.19 -8.62 -28.55
CA GLY A 19 -8.77 -8.39 -28.87
C GLY A 19 -7.88 -8.24 -27.62
N PRO A 20 -6.59 -8.65 -27.66
CA PRO A 20 -5.80 -8.94 -26.45
C PRO A 20 -5.34 -7.75 -25.60
N ASP A 21 -5.78 -6.50 -25.84
CA ASP A 21 -5.16 -5.33 -25.19
C ASP A 21 -6.09 -4.13 -24.87
N ALA A 22 -7.40 -4.24 -25.13
CA ALA A 22 -8.36 -3.19 -24.79
C ALA A 22 -8.98 -3.46 -23.41
N GLY A 23 -8.38 -2.92 -22.34
CA GLY A 23 -8.99 -2.95 -20.99
C GLY A 23 -8.06 -3.12 -19.79
N ARG A 24 -6.73 -3.17 -19.96
CA ARG A 24 -5.80 -3.27 -18.82
C ARG A 24 -5.56 -1.91 -18.19
N LEU A 25 -6.03 -1.75 -16.96
CA LEU A 25 -5.74 -0.57 -16.14
C LEU A 25 -4.40 -0.76 -15.43
N ALA A 26 -3.56 0.28 -15.47
CA ALA A 26 -2.34 0.36 -14.69
C ALA A 26 -2.53 1.33 -13.53
N ILE A 27 -2.08 0.93 -12.34
CA ILE A 27 -2.21 1.71 -11.11
C ILE A 27 -0.85 2.07 -10.53
N GLY A 28 -0.78 3.21 -9.84
CA GLY A 28 0.36 3.57 -9.02
C GLY A 28 0.07 3.25 -7.57
N ILE A 29 0.97 2.53 -6.89
CA ILE A 29 0.79 2.18 -5.48
C ILE A 29 1.96 2.74 -4.68
N ASP A 30 1.63 3.60 -3.72
CA ASP A 30 2.54 3.91 -2.62
C ASP A 30 2.41 2.84 -1.52
N LEU A 31 3.40 1.94 -1.44
CA LEU A 31 3.46 0.91 -0.42
C LEU A 31 4.20 1.44 0.81
N GLY A 32 3.59 2.33 1.58
CA GLY A 32 4.26 2.98 2.71
C GLY A 32 4.35 2.12 3.99
N THR A 33 5.25 2.50 4.90
CA THR A 33 5.50 1.78 6.17
C THR A 33 4.30 1.78 7.12
N SER A 34 3.61 2.93 7.24
CA SER A 34 2.47 3.11 8.14
C SER A 34 1.13 3.15 7.41
N PHE A 35 1.11 3.76 6.22
CA PHE A 35 -0.06 3.85 5.36
C PHE A 35 0.34 3.56 3.92
N SER A 36 -0.57 3.00 3.15
CA SER A 36 -0.46 2.83 1.71
C SER A 36 -1.55 3.63 1.01
N CYS A 37 -1.26 4.02 -0.22
CA CYS A 37 -2.13 4.82 -1.06
C CYS A 37 -2.08 4.28 -2.50
N VAL A 38 -3.18 4.38 -3.23
CA VAL A 38 -3.25 3.94 -4.62
C VAL A 38 -3.79 5.08 -5.48
N GLY A 39 -3.21 5.27 -6.66
CA GLY A 39 -3.60 6.27 -7.63
C GLY A 39 -3.88 5.65 -8.99
N ILE A 40 -4.81 6.28 -9.72
CA ILE A 40 -5.28 5.83 -11.02
C ILE A 40 -5.25 7.00 -11.98
N TRP A 41 -4.63 6.84 -13.15
CA TRP A 41 -4.77 7.84 -14.21
C TRP A 41 -6.12 7.68 -14.91
N THR A 42 -6.94 8.72 -14.87
CA THR A 42 -8.24 8.76 -15.53
C THR A 42 -8.63 10.20 -15.86
N ARG A 43 -9.33 10.43 -16.98
CA ARG A 43 -9.79 11.77 -17.36
C ARG A 43 -8.68 12.84 -17.49
N GLY A 44 -7.48 12.42 -17.88
CA GLY A 44 -6.34 13.31 -18.12
C GLY A 44 -5.60 13.78 -16.86
N ASP A 45 -5.92 13.20 -15.70
CA ASP A 45 -5.26 13.48 -14.42
C ASP A 45 -5.20 12.21 -13.56
N VAL A 46 -4.56 12.29 -12.40
CA VAL A 46 -4.57 11.22 -11.40
C VAL A 46 -5.75 11.41 -10.45
N TYR A 47 -6.45 10.32 -10.20
CA TYR A 47 -7.44 10.18 -9.15
C TYR A 47 -6.94 9.24 -8.06
N ILE A 48 -7.08 9.65 -6.81
CA ILE A 48 -6.78 8.84 -5.63
C ILE A 48 -8.09 8.28 -5.06
N PRO A 49 -8.44 7.01 -5.34
CA PRO A 49 -9.65 6.41 -4.80
C PRO A 49 -9.62 6.27 -3.28
N ARG A 50 -10.82 6.38 -2.69
CA ARG A 50 -11.04 6.20 -1.25
C ARG A 50 -11.37 4.75 -0.95
N ASN A 51 -10.85 4.25 0.16
CA ASN A 51 -11.13 2.92 0.69
C ASN A 51 -12.55 2.81 1.29
N GLU A 52 -12.87 1.66 1.86
CA GLU A 52 -14.20 1.32 2.39
C GLU A 52 -14.67 2.22 3.55
N VAL A 53 -13.75 2.92 4.22
CA VAL A 53 -14.07 3.90 5.28
C VAL A 53 -14.02 5.36 4.79
N GLY A 54 -13.87 5.58 3.48
CA GLY A 54 -13.85 6.91 2.87
C GLY A 54 -12.50 7.66 2.95
N SER A 55 -11.42 6.97 3.35
CA SER A 55 -10.07 7.53 3.44
C SER A 55 -9.27 7.25 2.16
N ALA A 56 -8.44 8.20 1.73
CA ALA A 56 -7.44 7.97 0.67
C ALA A 56 -6.27 7.11 1.15
N MET A 57 -5.96 7.17 2.44
CA MET A 57 -4.87 6.43 3.07
C MET A 57 -5.42 5.18 3.76
N THR A 58 -4.80 4.03 3.47
CA THR A 58 -5.12 2.76 4.13
C THR A 58 -3.99 2.36 5.07
N PRO A 59 -4.26 2.05 6.36
CA PRO A 59 -3.21 1.57 7.27
C PRO A 59 -2.47 0.35 6.69
N SER A 60 -1.15 0.36 6.73
CA SER A 60 -0.29 -0.74 6.27
C SER A 60 -0.24 -1.88 7.31
N VAL A 61 -1.41 -2.45 7.59
CA VAL A 61 -1.63 -3.41 8.66
C VAL A 61 -2.41 -4.60 8.10
N VAL A 62 -1.95 -5.80 8.44
CA VAL A 62 -2.60 -7.06 8.06
C VAL A 62 -2.78 -7.91 9.30
N ALA A 63 -3.97 -8.49 9.47
CA ALA A 63 -4.23 -9.48 10.50
C ALA A 63 -4.82 -10.75 9.90
N PHE A 64 -4.51 -11.87 10.55
CA PHE A 64 -4.87 -13.20 10.08
C PHE A 64 -5.83 -13.85 11.07
N THR A 65 -6.97 -14.32 10.58
CA THR A 65 -7.86 -15.21 11.34
C THR A 65 -7.92 -16.58 10.67
N ALA A 66 -8.60 -17.54 11.29
CA ALA A 66 -8.77 -18.86 10.69
C ALA A 66 -9.70 -18.83 9.46
N GLU A 67 -10.60 -17.84 9.38
CA GLU A 67 -11.66 -17.73 8.38
C GLU A 67 -11.43 -16.60 7.36
N GLU A 68 -10.78 -15.51 7.77
CA GLU A 68 -10.62 -14.31 6.96
C GLU A 68 -9.25 -13.65 7.13
N GLN A 69 -8.94 -12.80 6.15
CA GLN A 69 -7.78 -11.94 6.20
C GLN A 69 -8.25 -10.50 6.25
N LEU A 70 -7.70 -9.78 7.21
CA LEU A 70 -8.07 -8.40 7.48
C LEU A 70 -6.92 -7.52 7.03
N VAL A 71 -7.24 -6.44 6.32
CA VAL A 71 -6.27 -5.43 5.89
C VAL A 71 -6.80 -4.05 6.33
N GLY A 72 -5.90 -3.11 6.58
CA GLY A 72 -6.27 -1.73 6.84
C GLY A 72 -7.00 -1.54 8.17
N ALA A 73 -8.07 -0.73 8.16
CA ALA A 73 -8.82 -0.38 9.36
C ALA A 73 -9.41 -1.61 10.08
N ARG A 74 -9.80 -2.64 9.33
CA ARG A 74 -10.31 -3.91 9.89
C ARG A 74 -9.22 -4.65 10.65
N ALA A 75 -7.99 -4.70 10.11
CA ALA A 75 -6.86 -5.33 10.78
C ALA A 75 -6.48 -4.58 12.07
N VAL A 76 -6.49 -3.24 12.03
CA VAL A 76 -6.27 -2.40 13.22
C VAL A 76 -7.31 -2.69 14.30
N ALA A 77 -8.59 -2.79 13.94
CA ALA A 77 -9.65 -3.11 14.89
C ALA A 77 -9.45 -4.51 15.53
N PHE A 78 -9.04 -5.50 14.74
CA PHE A 78 -8.75 -6.85 15.23
C PHE A 78 -7.53 -6.90 16.17
N GLY A 79 -6.44 -6.22 15.82
CA GLY A 79 -5.23 -6.18 16.64
C GLY A 79 -5.40 -5.46 17.99
N LYS A 80 -6.51 -4.74 18.19
CA LYS A 80 -6.89 -4.25 19.53
C LYS A 80 -7.20 -5.38 20.51
N VAL A 81 -7.57 -6.55 20.00
CA VAL A 81 -7.87 -7.74 20.80
C VAL A 81 -6.74 -8.77 20.67
N HIS A 82 -6.16 -8.94 19.48
CA HIS A 82 -5.14 -9.94 19.16
C HIS A 82 -3.88 -9.29 18.57
N PRO A 83 -3.09 -8.56 19.38
CA PRO A 83 -1.94 -7.80 18.90
C PRO A 83 -0.81 -8.68 18.35
N GLU A 84 -0.67 -9.91 18.83
CA GLU A 84 0.32 -10.89 18.35
C GLU A 84 0.03 -11.43 16.94
N ASP A 85 -1.21 -11.31 16.46
CA ASP A 85 -1.64 -11.75 15.12
C ASP A 85 -1.88 -10.58 14.15
N MET A 86 -1.45 -9.37 14.53
CA MET A 86 -1.52 -8.16 13.71
C MET A 86 -0.12 -7.73 13.29
N VAL A 87 0.17 -7.82 11.99
CA VAL A 87 1.45 -7.41 11.40
C VAL A 87 1.34 -6.00 10.83
N PHE A 88 2.26 -5.13 11.22
CA PHE A 88 2.41 -3.75 10.73
C PHE A 88 3.89 -3.46 10.52
N GLU A 89 4.23 -2.33 9.86
CA GLU A 89 5.61 -1.98 9.53
C GLU A 89 6.35 -3.08 8.73
N SER A 90 5.61 -3.89 7.95
CA SER A 90 6.17 -5.00 7.16
C SER A 90 7.29 -4.55 6.21
N LYS A 91 7.27 -3.28 5.79
CA LYS A 91 8.32 -2.66 5.00
C LYS A 91 9.70 -2.60 5.70
N ARG A 92 9.73 -2.59 7.04
CA ARG A 92 10.97 -2.71 7.84
C ARG A 92 11.48 -4.16 7.90
N LEU A 93 10.62 -5.15 7.63
CA LEU A 93 10.93 -6.59 7.64
C LEU A 93 11.33 -7.14 6.27
N ILE A 94 10.68 -6.63 5.21
CA ILE A 94 10.78 -7.18 3.85
C ILE A 94 12.24 -7.22 3.37
N GLY A 95 12.65 -8.32 2.74
CA GLY A 95 14.00 -8.51 2.21
C GLY A 95 15.12 -8.65 3.26
N ARG A 96 14.81 -8.72 4.56
CA ARG A 96 15.83 -8.85 5.63
C ARG A 96 16.04 -10.28 6.10
N THR A 97 17.22 -10.50 6.67
CA THR A 97 17.53 -11.72 7.41
C THR A 97 17.21 -11.55 8.89
N ALA A 98 16.92 -12.65 9.59
CA ALA A 98 16.59 -12.64 11.01
C ALA A 98 17.74 -12.10 11.87
N ASP A 99 18.99 -12.19 11.41
CA ASP A 99 20.18 -11.73 12.14
C ASP A 99 20.54 -10.26 11.85
N ASP A 100 19.75 -9.52 11.06
CA ASP A 100 19.98 -8.11 10.76
C ASP A 100 19.94 -7.25 12.03
N ALA A 101 21.03 -6.51 12.30
CA ALA A 101 21.18 -5.74 13.54
C ALA A 101 20.12 -4.66 13.73
N SER A 102 19.66 -4.03 12.64
CA SER A 102 18.61 -3.02 12.70
C SER A 102 17.25 -3.65 12.97
N LEU A 103 16.98 -4.81 12.37
CA LEU A 103 15.78 -5.59 12.64
C LEU A 103 15.69 -6.05 14.11
N GLN A 104 16.82 -6.43 14.71
CA GLN A 104 16.88 -6.83 16.12
C GLN A 104 16.46 -5.72 17.09
N LEU A 105 16.60 -4.44 16.70
CA LEU A 105 16.11 -3.31 17.48
C LEU A 105 14.59 -3.15 17.33
N ASP A 106 14.08 -3.28 16.10
CA ASP A 106 12.66 -3.15 15.80
C ASP A 106 11.83 -4.28 16.45
N MET A 107 12.37 -5.51 16.46
CA MET A 107 11.74 -6.69 17.10
C MET A 107 11.42 -6.48 18.59
N LYS A 108 12.15 -5.62 19.29
CA LYS A 108 11.88 -5.30 20.71
C LYS A 108 10.64 -4.43 20.89
N ARG A 109 10.18 -3.78 19.82
CA ARG A 109 9.07 -2.83 19.83
C ARG A 109 7.77 -3.48 19.34
N TRP A 110 7.82 -4.57 18.58
CA TRP A 110 6.61 -5.18 18.02
C TRP A 110 5.94 -6.17 18.99
N PRO A 111 4.58 -6.27 18.94
CA PRO A 111 3.85 -7.27 19.71
C PRO A 111 3.85 -8.65 19.05
N PHE A 112 3.97 -8.72 17.72
CA PHE A 112 4.08 -9.97 16.98
C PHE A 112 5.51 -10.52 17.02
N LYS A 113 5.65 -11.84 16.93
CA LYS A 113 6.95 -12.51 17.03
C LYS A 113 7.58 -12.70 15.66
N VAL A 114 8.79 -12.18 15.48
CA VAL A 114 9.63 -12.48 14.32
C VAL A 114 10.53 -13.67 14.65
N VAL A 115 10.61 -14.65 13.75
CA VAL A 115 11.40 -15.87 13.89
C VAL A 115 12.30 -16.09 12.67
N LYS A 116 13.29 -16.97 12.82
CA LYS A 116 14.24 -17.34 11.77
C LYS A 116 13.63 -18.41 10.89
N GLY A 117 13.19 -18.01 9.70
CA GLY A 117 12.68 -18.92 8.67
C GLY A 117 13.78 -19.58 7.86
N GLN A 118 13.38 -20.25 6.78
CA GLN A 118 14.30 -20.89 5.85
C GLN A 118 15.32 -19.90 5.28
N ALA A 119 16.57 -20.35 5.09
CA ALA A 119 17.68 -19.53 4.58
C ALA A 119 17.92 -18.24 5.39
N ASN A 120 17.63 -18.25 6.70
CA ASN A 120 17.80 -17.12 7.61
C ASN A 120 16.87 -15.92 7.31
N ARG A 121 15.78 -16.11 6.56
CA ARG A 121 14.81 -15.04 6.31
C ARG A 121 14.08 -14.68 7.58
N ALA A 122 13.81 -13.39 7.78
CA ALA A 122 12.92 -12.93 8.84
C ALA A 122 11.46 -13.22 8.46
N VAL A 123 10.77 -14.04 9.25
CA VAL A 123 9.35 -14.36 9.05
C VAL A 123 8.57 -14.11 10.33
N VAL A 124 7.26 -13.87 10.22
CA VAL A 124 6.40 -13.62 11.37
C VAL A 124 5.70 -14.91 11.78
N TRP A 125 5.80 -15.27 13.06
CA TRP A 125 5.02 -16.37 13.64
C TRP A 125 3.69 -15.84 14.15
N LEU A 126 2.58 -16.40 13.63
CA LEU A 126 1.22 -16.02 14.01
C LEU A 126 0.57 -17.12 14.85
N PRO A 127 0.39 -16.93 16.16
CA PRO A 127 -0.11 -17.96 17.06
C PRO A 127 -1.48 -18.53 16.66
N ARG A 128 -2.43 -17.68 16.23
CA ARG A 128 -3.78 -18.14 15.87
C ARG A 128 -3.81 -18.94 14.58
N LEU A 129 -2.91 -18.64 13.63
CA LEU A 129 -2.74 -19.42 12.41
C LEU A 129 -1.87 -20.66 12.65
N SER A 130 -1.10 -20.68 13.75
CA SER A 130 -0.07 -21.69 14.02
C SER A 130 0.88 -21.88 12.83
N ALA A 131 1.23 -20.77 12.17
CA ALA A 131 2.04 -20.78 10.96
C ALA A 131 2.98 -19.57 10.89
N GLU A 132 4.02 -19.73 10.08
CA GLU A 132 4.91 -18.65 9.66
C GLU A 132 4.33 -17.95 8.44
N VAL A 133 4.42 -16.62 8.42
CA VAL A 133 4.04 -15.79 7.27
C VAL A 133 5.22 -14.89 6.91
N SER A 134 5.55 -14.87 5.62
CA SER A 134 6.63 -14.03 5.12
C SER A 134 6.22 -12.55 4.97
N PRO A 135 7.16 -11.60 5.09
CA PRO A 135 6.88 -10.18 4.82
C PRO A 135 6.33 -9.92 3.41
N GLU A 136 6.72 -10.72 2.42
CA GLU A 136 6.22 -10.68 1.05
C GLU A 136 4.74 -11.05 0.99
N GLU A 137 4.29 -12.05 1.73
CA GLU A 137 2.86 -12.40 1.83
C GLU A 137 2.04 -11.31 2.53
N VAL A 138 2.58 -10.71 3.59
CA VAL A 138 1.94 -9.57 4.27
C VAL A 138 1.80 -8.40 3.29
N SER A 139 2.87 -8.05 2.60
CA SER A 139 2.87 -6.97 1.61
C SER A 139 1.98 -7.28 0.41
N ALA A 140 1.94 -8.53 -0.06
CA ALA A 140 1.07 -8.97 -1.15
C ALA A 140 -0.41 -8.81 -0.82
N ARG A 141 -0.82 -9.04 0.44
CA ARG A 141 -2.19 -8.81 0.90
C ARG A 141 -2.56 -7.33 0.87
N LEU A 142 -1.65 -6.48 1.31
CA LEU A 142 -1.83 -5.04 1.25
C LEU A 142 -1.92 -4.56 -0.21
N LEU A 143 -1.05 -5.04 -1.08
CA LEU A 143 -1.08 -4.75 -2.53
C LEU A 143 -2.36 -5.26 -3.21
N ALA A 144 -2.83 -6.47 -2.87
CA ALA A 144 -4.07 -7.01 -3.37
C ALA A 144 -5.29 -6.19 -2.91
N HIS A 145 -5.26 -5.67 -1.68
CA HIS A 145 -6.28 -4.76 -1.18
C HIS A 145 -6.22 -3.39 -1.90
N MET A 146 -5.03 -2.85 -2.17
CA MET A 146 -4.88 -1.63 -3.00
C MET A 146 -5.43 -1.84 -4.42
N ARG A 147 -5.18 -3.01 -5.01
CA ARG A 147 -5.78 -3.40 -6.29
C ARG A 147 -7.31 -3.42 -6.18
N GLY A 148 -7.86 -4.05 -5.14
CA GLY A 148 -9.31 -4.10 -4.90
C GLY A 148 -9.96 -2.72 -4.80
N ILE A 149 -9.33 -1.77 -4.09
CA ILE A 149 -9.81 -0.37 -4.02
C ILE A 149 -9.88 0.26 -5.43
N ALA A 150 -8.88 0.00 -6.27
CA ALA A 150 -8.87 0.49 -7.64
C ALA A 150 -9.91 -0.20 -8.53
N GLU A 151 -10.07 -1.52 -8.41
CA GLU A 151 -11.08 -2.32 -9.11
C GLU A 151 -12.49 -1.83 -8.75
N ASP A 152 -12.77 -1.60 -7.47
CA ASP A 152 -14.05 -1.08 -6.98
C ASP A 152 -14.35 0.32 -7.53
N PHE A 153 -13.34 1.19 -7.60
CA PHE A 153 -13.51 2.53 -8.15
C PHE A 153 -13.91 2.49 -9.63
N VAL A 154 -13.23 1.64 -10.41
CA VAL A 154 -13.47 1.51 -11.85
C VAL A 154 -14.81 0.82 -12.12
N GLY A 155 -15.15 -0.22 -11.34
CA GLY A 155 -16.42 -0.94 -11.44
C GLY A 155 -17.65 -0.12 -11.03
N LYS A 156 -17.49 0.90 -10.17
CA LYS A 156 -18.56 1.86 -9.84
C LYS A 156 -18.76 2.91 -10.95
N GLY A 157 -17.71 3.23 -11.72
CA GLY A 157 -17.77 4.21 -12.80
C GLY A 157 -18.56 3.77 -14.04
N SER A 158 -18.76 2.46 -14.23
CA SER A 158 -19.53 1.89 -15.36
C SER A 158 -21.04 1.79 -15.10
N ALA A 159 -21.50 2.02 -13.87
CA ALA A 159 -22.92 1.89 -13.50
C ALA A 159 -23.76 3.16 -13.76
N GLU A 160 -23.13 4.31 -14.04
CA GLU A 160 -23.86 5.57 -14.27
C GLU A 160 -24.26 5.80 -15.75
N GLY A 161 -23.91 4.88 -16.66
CA GLY A 161 -24.41 4.85 -18.04
C GLY A 161 -25.50 3.78 -18.19
N GLY A 162 -26.76 4.18 -18.27
CA GLY A 162 -27.89 3.24 -18.37
C GLY A 162 -27.82 2.33 -19.60
N GLY A 163 -28.06 1.03 -19.39
CA GLY A 163 -28.29 0.05 -20.45
C GLY A 163 -27.61 -1.28 -20.16
N GLY A 164 -28.40 -2.29 -19.79
CA GLY A 164 -27.91 -3.66 -19.58
C GLY A 164 -27.22 -4.22 -20.82
N GLY A 165 -25.89 -4.28 -20.76
CA GLY A 165 -25.03 -5.02 -21.67
C GLY A 165 -23.77 -5.35 -20.88
N GLY A 166 -23.38 -6.64 -20.83
CA GLY A 166 -22.27 -7.13 -20.01
C GLY A 166 -20.98 -6.34 -20.25
N GLY A 167 -20.69 -5.39 -19.35
CA GLY A 167 -19.48 -4.60 -19.40
C GLY A 167 -18.26 -5.48 -19.18
N ALA A 168 -17.27 -5.40 -20.07
CA ALA A 168 -15.99 -6.03 -19.88
C ALA A 168 -15.38 -5.56 -18.55
N GLN A 169 -15.26 -6.48 -17.58
CA GLN A 169 -14.63 -6.21 -16.30
C GLN A 169 -13.20 -5.73 -16.56
N SER A 170 -12.94 -4.45 -16.33
CA SER A 170 -11.59 -3.89 -16.46
C SER A 170 -10.74 -4.44 -15.31
N ASN A 171 -9.97 -5.49 -15.59
CA ASN A 171 -9.07 -6.06 -14.61
C ASN A 171 -7.86 -5.14 -14.41
N VAL A 172 -7.60 -4.78 -13.17
CA VAL A 172 -6.35 -4.11 -12.79
C VAL A 172 -5.26 -5.18 -12.77
N VAL A 173 -4.38 -5.15 -13.75
CA VAL A 173 -3.32 -6.15 -13.89
C VAL A 173 -1.95 -5.53 -13.71
N ASP A 174 -1.77 -4.29 -14.14
CA ASP A 174 -0.47 -3.65 -14.18
C ASP A 174 -0.29 -2.66 -13.02
N ALA A 175 0.91 -2.61 -12.44
CA ALA A 175 1.21 -1.66 -11.36
C ALA A 175 2.63 -1.10 -11.43
N VAL A 176 2.77 0.15 -11.04
CA VAL A 176 4.04 0.73 -10.58
C VAL A 176 3.97 0.80 -9.06
N ILE A 177 4.94 0.20 -8.38
CA ILE A 177 4.98 0.14 -6.91
C ILE A 177 6.17 0.97 -6.44
N THR A 178 5.96 1.83 -5.44
CA THR A 178 7.04 2.64 -4.89
C THR A 178 7.87 1.89 -3.86
N VAL A 179 9.15 2.24 -3.80
CA VAL A 179 10.11 1.77 -2.80
C VAL A 179 11.01 2.93 -2.33
N PRO A 180 11.55 2.87 -1.10
CA PRO A 180 12.52 3.84 -0.62
C PRO A 180 13.73 3.85 -1.55
N ALA A 181 14.35 5.01 -1.75
CA ALA A 181 15.48 5.13 -2.65
C ALA A 181 16.65 4.24 -2.19
N TYR A 182 16.80 4.10 -0.87
CA TYR A 182 17.81 3.30 -0.21
C TYR A 182 17.52 1.80 -0.07
N PHE A 183 16.40 1.31 -0.60
CA PHE A 183 16.15 -0.13 -0.64
C PHE A 183 17.23 -0.85 -1.43
N ASN A 184 17.73 -1.93 -0.83
CA ASN A 184 18.72 -2.78 -1.46
C ASN A 184 18.13 -3.79 -2.43
N ASP A 185 19.01 -4.59 -3.03
CA ASP A 185 18.66 -5.66 -3.96
C ASP A 185 17.59 -6.62 -3.42
N ALA A 186 17.79 -7.15 -2.21
CA ALA A 186 16.88 -8.11 -1.59
C ALA A 186 15.50 -7.51 -1.29
N GLN A 187 15.47 -6.26 -0.81
CA GLN A 187 14.23 -5.54 -0.51
C GLN A 187 13.43 -5.20 -1.77
N ARG A 188 14.12 -4.78 -2.85
CA ARG A 188 13.50 -4.52 -4.16
C ARG A 188 12.91 -5.80 -4.75
N GLN A 189 13.69 -6.89 -4.77
CA GLN A 189 13.19 -8.17 -5.27
C GLN A 189 11.99 -8.66 -4.45
N ALA A 190 12.07 -8.64 -3.12
CA ALA A 190 10.98 -9.07 -2.24
C ALA A 190 9.70 -8.24 -2.45
N THR A 191 9.82 -6.94 -2.71
CA THR A 191 8.66 -6.07 -3.03
C THR A 191 8.07 -6.42 -4.40
N LYS A 192 8.91 -6.71 -5.40
CA LYS A 192 8.46 -7.19 -6.72
C LYS A 192 7.75 -8.54 -6.61
N ASP A 193 8.28 -9.45 -5.81
CA ASP A 193 7.68 -10.76 -5.55
C ASP A 193 6.34 -10.61 -4.84
N ALA A 194 6.22 -9.70 -3.86
CA ALA A 194 4.94 -9.38 -3.22
C ALA A 194 3.88 -8.89 -4.23
N GLY A 195 4.28 -8.05 -5.20
CA GLY A 195 3.41 -7.65 -6.31
C GLY A 195 2.96 -8.83 -7.17
N ALA A 196 3.87 -9.73 -7.51
CA ALA A 196 3.55 -10.94 -8.26
C ALA A 196 2.60 -11.88 -7.48
N ILE A 197 2.81 -12.06 -6.17
CA ILE A 197 1.92 -12.82 -5.28
C ILE A 197 0.52 -12.19 -5.25
N ALA A 198 0.45 -10.85 -5.20
CA ALA A 198 -0.80 -10.10 -5.25
C ALA A 198 -1.56 -10.23 -6.58
N GLY A 199 -0.95 -10.83 -7.61
CA GLY A 199 -1.50 -10.93 -8.96
C GLY A 199 -1.34 -9.67 -9.79
N LEU A 200 -0.35 -8.82 -9.45
CA LEU A 200 0.03 -7.64 -10.21
C LEU A 200 1.24 -7.95 -11.10
N ASN A 201 1.19 -7.48 -12.33
CA ASN A 201 2.35 -7.32 -13.19
C ASN A 201 3.04 -6.00 -12.82
N VAL A 202 4.16 -6.10 -12.10
CA VAL A 202 4.94 -4.94 -11.66
C VAL A 202 5.74 -4.40 -12.84
N LEU A 203 5.22 -3.34 -13.47
CA LEU A 203 5.83 -2.67 -14.62
C LEU A 203 7.17 -2.01 -14.26
N GLU A 204 7.24 -1.42 -13.05
CA GLU A 204 8.41 -0.73 -12.53
C GLU A 204 8.35 -0.66 -11.00
N LEU A 205 9.51 -0.81 -10.35
CA LEU A 205 9.72 -0.33 -8.99
C LEU A 205 10.27 1.10 -9.03
N MET A 206 9.46 2.05 -8.59
CA MET A 206 9.79 3.48 -8.65
C MET A 206 10.33 3.95 -7.31
N ASN A 207 11.37 4.77 -7.29
CA ASN A 207 11.83 5.36 -6.04
C ASN A 207 10.80 6.42 -5.56
N GLU A 208 10.44 6.38 -4.27
CA GLU A 208 9.50 7.32 -3.62
C GLU A 208 9.82 8.80 -3.90
N PRO A 209 11.07 9.29 -3.69
CA PRO A 209 11.36 10.70 -3.96
C PRO A 209 11.25 11.07 -5.44
N THR A 210 11.48 10.14 -6.37
CA THR A 210 11.27 10.37 -7.81
C THR A 210 9.78 10.46 -8.14
N ALA A 211 8.95 9.63 -7.52
CA ALA A 211 7.49 9.71 -7.66
C ALA A 211 6.97 11.04 -7.13
N ALA A 212 7.45 11.48 -5.96
CA ALA A 212 7.13 12.78 -5.41
C ALA A 212 7.53 13.93 -6.36
N ALA A 213 8.74 13.93 -6.92
CA ALA A 213 9.16 14.95 -7.88
C ALA A 213 8.26 14.99 -9.12
N LEU A 214 7.86 13.82 -9.64
CA LEU A 214 6.95 13.72 -10.77
C LEU A 214 5.58 14.31 -10.45
N ALA A 215 5.06 14.10 -9.24
CA ALA A 215 3.81 14.70 -8.79
C ALA A 215 3.88 16.23 -8.76
N PHE A 216 4.96 16.82 -8.21
CA PHE A 216 5.13 18.28 -8.20
C PHE A 216 5.22 18.86 -9.61
N ALA A 217 5.92 18.18 -10.52
CA ALA A 217 6.03 18.62 -11.91
C ALA A 217 4.66 18.59 -12.63
N TYR A 218 3.90 17.50 -12.47
CA TYR A 218 2.60 17.33 -13.11
C TYR A 218 1.52 18.27 -12.55
N GLN A 219 1.55 18.51 -11.23
CA GLN A 219 0.69 19.50 -10.58
C GLN A 219 1.10 20.95 -10.89
N ARG A 220 2.11 21.16 -11.75
CA ARG A 220 2.63 22.48 -12.17
C ARG A 220 3.05 23.35 -11.00
N LEU A 221 3.58 22.72 -9.95
CA LEU A 221 4.07 23.38 -8.74
C LEU A 221 5.52 23.87 -8.89
N LEU A 222 6.21 23.45 -9.95
CA LEU A 222 7.56 23.87 -10.27
C LEU A 222 7.54 24.98 -11.32
N ALA A 223 8.43 25.96 -11.17
CA ALA A 223 8.62 27.00 -12.17
C ALA A 223 9.17 26.41 -13.50
N HIS A 224 8.96 27.12 -14.60
CA HIS A 224 9.47 26.71 -15.90
C HIS A 224 11.00 26.74 -15.99
N GLY A 225 11.53 26.01 -16.98
CA GLY A 225 12.96 25.90 -17.27
C GLY A 225 13.66 24.80 -16.46
N LYS A 226 14.96 24.64 -16.72
CA LYS A 226 15.80 23.67 -16.01
C LYS A 226 15.91 24.03 -14.54
N ARG A 227 15.62 23.06 -13.66
CA ARG A 227 15.65 23.23 -12.20
C ARG A 227 16.46 22.11 -11.55
N THR A 228 17.24 22.45 -10.54
CA THR A 228 17.84 21.45 -9.64
C THR A 228 16.97 21.39 -8.40
N VAL A 229 16.34 20.26 -8.12
CA VAL A 229 15.43 20.12 -6.98
C VAL A 229 15.98 19.14 -5.97
N MET A 230 15.70 19.41 -4.70
CA MET A 230 15.92 18.46 -3.61
C MET A 230 14.56 17.97 -3.11
N VAL A 231 14.32 16.67 -3.20
CA VAL A 231 13.16 16.03 -2.55
C VAL A 231 13.58 15.58 -1.16
N PHE A 232 12.81 15.98 -0.16
CA PHE A 232 12.94 15.58 1.23
C PHE A 232 11.67 14.82 1.62
N ASP A 233 11.77 13.49 1.67
CA ASP A 233 10.67 12.59 1.98
C ASP A 233 10.83 12.01 3.38
N LEU A 234 10.03 12.49 4.33
CA LEU A 234 10.06 12.02 5.72
C LEU A 234 8.74 11.32 6.05
N GLY A 235 8.76 9.99 5.92
CA GLY A 235 7.61 9.12 6.10
C GLY A 235 7.41 8.60 7.52
N GLY A 236 6.68 7.49 7.63
CA GLY A 236 6.41 6.81 8.90
C GLY A 236 7.61 6.06 9.47
N GLY A 237 8.57 5.66 8.63
CA GLY A 237 9.76 4.92 9.11
C GLY A 237 11.05 5.13 8.32
N THR A 238 11.02 5.88 7.23
CA THR A 238 12.18 6.17 6.40
C THR A 238 12.28 7.67 6.15
N LEU A 239 13.52 8.13 5.99
CA LEU A 239 13.86 9.41 5.40
C LEU A 239 14.60 9.16 4.10
N ASP A 240 14.11 9.70 3.00
CA ASP A 240 14.81 9.69 1.72
C ASP A 240 15.06 11.14 1.27
N VAL A 241 16.30 11.42 0.84
CA VAL A 241 16.69 12.70 0.26
C VAL A 241 17.23 12.45 -1.14
N ALA A 242 16.60 13.02 -2.15
CA ALA A 242 17.07 12.92 -3.54
C ALA A 242 17.37 14.31 -4.10
N ILE A 243 18.53 14.45 -4.73
CA ILE A 243 18.86 15.62 -5.53
C ILE A 243 18.74 15.22 -6.98
N MET A 244 17.95 15.97 -7.75
CA MET A 244 17.75 15.70 -9.17
C MET A 244 17.66 16.97 -10.00
N THR A 245 18.02 16.85 -11.27
CA THR A 245 17.83 17.90 -12.27
C THR A 245 16.58 17.59 -13.07
N ILE A 246 15.69 18.56 -13.21
CA ILE A 246 14.47 18.48 -14.02
C ILE A 246 14.61 19.47 -15.17
N ASP A 247 14.58 18.97 -16.40
CA ASP A 247 14.66 19.78 -17.62
C ASP A 247 13.56 19.35 -18.60
N GLY A 248 12.42 20.04 -18.54
CA GLY A 248 11.23 19.66 -19.29
C GLY A 248 10.70 18.29 -18.86
N ASP A 249 10.93 17.28 -19.71
CA ASP A 249 10.49 15.88 -19.49
C ASP A 249 11.61 14.98 -18.96
N ASP A 250 12.83 15.50 -18.83
CA ASP A 250 13.99 14.78 -18.31
C ASP A 250 14.13 14.98 -16.80
N PHE A 251 14.06 13.88 -16.05
CA PHE A 251 14.28 13.85 -14.62
C PHE A 251 15.54 13.01 -14.35
N GLU A 252 16.62 13.66 -13.94
CA GLU A 252 17.91 13.02 -13.71
C GLU A 252 18.32 13.09 -12.25
N VAL A 253 18.28 11.96 -11.56
CA VAL A 253 18.76 11.83 -10.18
C VAL A 253 20.28 11.97 -10.18
N ARG A 254 20.79 12.90 -9.37
CA ARG A 254 22.21 13.19 -9.21
C ARG A 254 22.79 12.48 -8.00
N ALA A 255 22.05 12.46 -6.90
CA ALA A 255 22.44 11.80 -5.68
C ALA A 255 21.23 11.35 -4.86
N LEU A 256 21.45 10.29 -4.10
CA LEU A 256 20.53 9.77 -3.10
C LEU A 256 21.24 9.76 -1.74
N ALA A 257 20.56 10.27 -0.71
CA ALA A 257 20.87 10.06 0.70
C ALA A 257 19.60 9.60 1.45
N GLY A 258 19.76 9.09 2.67
CA GLY A 258 18.60 8.67 3.45
C GLY A 258 18.96 7.81 4.65
N ASP A 259 17.93 7.48 5.41
CA ASP A 259 17.98 6.66 6.61
C ASP A 259 16.73 5.77 6.68
N THR A 260 16.94 4.45 6.66
CA THR A 260 15.85 3.46 6.64
C THR A 260 15.23 3.23 8.02
N HIS A 261 15.72 3.90 9.07
CA HIS A 261 15.20 3.83 10.44
C HIS A 261 15.14 5.23 11.06
N LEU A 262 14.51 6.15 10.35
CA LEU A 262 14.27 7.52 10.79
C LEU A 262 12.94 7.99 10.22
N GLY A 263 11.91 8.05 11.06
CA GLY A 263 10.63 8.60 10.66
C GLY A 263 9.65 8.75 11.83
N GLY A 264 8.37 8.83 11.48
CA GLY A 264 7.27 9.05 12.43
C GLY A 264 7.29 8.10 13.64
N ALA A 265 7.54 6.82 13.41
CA ALA A 265 7.57 5.77 14.43
C ALA A 265 8.71 5.96 15.46
N ASP A 266 9.83 6.56 15.05
CA ASP A 266 10.96 6.83 15.92
C ASP A 266 10.67 8.04 16.83
N PHE A 267 9.96 9.05 16.31
CA PHE A 267 9.45 10.15 17.12
C PHE A 267 8.38 9.69 18.11
N ASP A 268 7.50 8.79 17.69
CA ASP A 268 6.50 8.16 18.56
C ASP A 268 7.19 7.41 19.70
N ALA A 269 8.25 6.64 19.41
CA ALA A 269 9.00 5.88 20.40
C ALA A 269 9.58 6.77 21.52
N ASN A 270 10.14 7.93 21.17
CA ASN A 270 10.66 8.88 22.15
C ASN A 270 9.53 9.47 23.02
N LEU A 271 8.39 9.82 22.41
CA LEU A 271 7.23 10.32 23.13
C LEU A 271 6.64 9.27 24.08
N ILE A 272 6.55 8.02 23.63
CA ILE A 272 6.11 6.89 24.47
C ILE A 272 7.04 6.72 25.67
N GLN A 273 8.36 6.77 25.46
CA GLN A 273 9.32 6.67 26.57
C GLN A 273 9.16 7.81 27.57
N HIS A 274 8.92 9.04 27.10
CA HIS A 274 8.63 10.17 27.95
C HIS A 274 7.37 9.95 28.79
N VAL A 275 6.27 9.54 28.16
CA VAL A 275 5.00 9.23 28.84
C VAL A 275 5.17 8.10 29.87
N LEU A 276 5.86 7.01 29.51
CA LEU A 276 6.12 5.90 30.44
C LEU A 276 6.97 6.33 31.63
N ALA A 277 7.92 7.25 31.43
CA ALA A 277 8.70 7.83 32.52
C ALA A 277 7.81 8.66 33.46
N THR A 278 6.92 9.50 32.94
CA THR A 278 5.94 10.28 33.73
C THR A 278 5.01 9.37 34.53
N VAL A 279 4.49 8.30 33.91
CA VAL A 279 3.64 7.30 34.57
C VAL A 279 4.39 6.64 35.74
N LYS A 280 5.65 6.26 35.53
CA LYS A 280 6.48 5.63 36.56
C LYS A 280 6.90 6.60 37.67
N GLU A 281 7.11 7.87 37.36
CA GLU A 281 7.40 8.90 38.36
C GLU A 281 6.20 9.10 39.30
N ARG A 282 4.98 9.17 38.74
CA ARG A 282 3.75 9.34 39.53
C ARG A 282 3.34 8.05 40.25
N TYR A 283 3.56 6.90 39.64
CA TYR A 283 3.19 5.59 40.17
C TYR A 283 4.38 4.61 40.06
N PRO A 284 5.35 4.64 41.01
CA PRO A 284 6.60 3.86 40.91
C PRO A 284 6.45 2.35 40.76
N ASN A 285 5.35 1.79 41.29
CA ASN A 285 5.05 0.35 41.27
C ASN A 285 4.03 -0.04 40.19
N VAL A 286 3.76 0.85 39.21
CA VAL A 286 2.83 0.57 38.13
C VAL A 286 3.43 -0.43 37.14
N GLU A 287 2.67 -1.48 36.83
CA GLU A 287 3.01 -2.40 35.76
C GLU A 287 2.24 -2.02 34.50
N VAL A 288 2.98 -1.79 33.41
CA VAL A 288 2.38 -1.46 32.11
C VAL A 288 2.17 -2.76 31.33
N SER A 289 0.93 -3.25 31.33
CA SER A 289 0.58 -4.42 30.53
C SER A 289 0.75 -4.16 29.02
N PRO A 290 0.93 -5.21 28.18
CA PRO A 290 0.98 -5.04 26.72
C PRO A 290 -0.24 -4.32 26.13
N LYS A 291 -1.44 -4.57 26.69
CA LYS A 291 -2.68 -3.89 26.29
C LYS A 291 -2.62 -2.38 26.57
N ALA A 292 -2.15 -2.01 27.76
CA ALA A 292 -1.98 -0.62 28.14
C ALA A 292 -0.93 0.10 27.29
N LEU A 293 0.22 -0.55 27.04
CA LEU A 293 1.26 0.01 26.19
C LEU A 293 0.75 0.31 24.78
N ARG A 294 -0.14 -0.53 24.23
CA ARG A 294 -0.80 -0.27 22.95
C ARG A 294 -1.68 0.99 22.99
N GLN A 295 -2.52 1.13 24.02
CA GLN A 295 -3.36 2.32 24.17
C GLN A 295 -2.51 3.59 24.31
N ILE A 296 -1.42 3.52 25.08
CA ILE A 296 -0.45 4.61 25.19
C ILE A 296 0.16 4.95 23.83
N ARG A 297 0.54 3.95 23.02
CA ARG A 297 1.04 4.15 21.64
C ARG A 297 0.02 4.89 20.77
N GLU A 298 -1.23 4.43 20.77
CA GLU A 298 -2.31 5.05 19.98
C GLU A 298 -2.46 6.54 20.35
N VAL A 299 -2.48 6.84 21.64
CA VAL A 299 -2.60 8.22 22.14
C VAL A 299 -1.35 9.05 21.79
N CYS A 300 -0.13 8.50 21.91
CA CYS A 300 1.11 9.20 21.57
C CYS A 300 1.17 9.56 20.07
N VAL A 301 0.75 8.65 19.18
CA VAL A 301 0.69 8.93 17.74
C VAL A 301 -0.27 10.11 17.47
N GLN A 302 -1.45 10.11 18.10
CA GLN A 302 -2.40 11.22 17.96
C GLN A 302 -1.84 12.52 18.56
N ALA A 303 -1.19 12.46 19.72
CA ALA A 303 -0.54 13.61 20.35
C ALA A 303 0.50 14.24 19.42
N LYS A 304 1.39 13.44 18.80
CA LYS A 304 2.36 13.91 17.80
C LYS A 304 1.68 14.62 16.63
N ILE A 305 0.62 14.03 16.07
CA ILE A 305 -0.12 14.61 14.95
C ILE A 305 -0.73 15.96 15.37
N HIS A 306 -1.37 16.04 16.53
CA HIS A 306 -1.91 17.29 17.06
C HIS A 306 -0.84 18.37 17.27
N LEU A 307 0.32 18.00 17.83
CA LEU A 307 1.45 18.92 18.05
C LEU A 307 2.03 19.52 16.76
N SER A 308 1.74 18.92 15.60
CA SER A 308 2.11 19.50 14.30
C SER A 308 1.32 20.77 13.96
N SER A 309 0.17 21.00 14.60
CA SER A 309 -0.65 22.20 14.43
C SER A 309 -0.84 23.01 15.73
N ALA A 310 -0.89 22.34 16.89
CA ALA A 310 -1.06 22.95 18.21
C ALA A 310 0.28 23.12 18.95
N ASN A 311 0.33 24.07 19.88
CA ASN A 311 1.53 24.33 20.70
C ASN A 311 1.68 23.34 21.87
N ASP A 312 0.59 22.69 22.25
CA ASP A 312 0.54 21.64 23.26
C ASP A 312 -0.65 20.71 23.01
N VAL A 313 -0.68 19.60 23.74
CA VAL A 313 -1.78 18.65 23.76
C VAL A 313 -1.89 18.06 25.15
N VAL A 314 -3.13 17.82 25.58
CA VAL A 314 -3.47 17.13 26.82
C VAL A 314 -4.21 15.86 26.45
N PHE A 315 -3.84 14.74 27.08
CA PHE A 315 -4.46 13.44 26.83
C PHE A 315 -4.38 12.54 28.06
N ASP A 316 -5.34 11.64 28.17
CA ASP A 316 -5.44 10.71 29.29
C ASP A 316 -4.70 9.40 29.03
N ILE A 317 -3.96 8.95 30.04
CA ILE A 317 -3.40 7.60 30.08
C ILE A 317 -4.45 6.68 30.72
N PRO A 318 -4.77 5.54 30.07
CA PRO A 318 -5.74 4.60 30.60
C PRO A 318 -5.34 4.12 32.00
N ILE A 319 -6.32 3.91 32.87
CA ILE A 319 -6.08 3.41 34.23
C ILE A 319 -5.31 2.08 34.17
N LEU A 320 -4.13 2.07 34.79
CA LEU A 320 -3.27 0.89 34.93
C LEU A 320 -3.43 0.24 36.31
N PRO A 321 -3.04 -1.03 36.48
CA PRO A 321 -2.94 -1.63 37.81
C PRO A 321 -2.13 -0.74 38.75
N SER A 322 -2.64 -0.50 39.96
CA SER A 322 -2.05 0.42 40.96
C SER A 322 -2.26 1.92 40.72
N MET A 323 -3.03 2.33 39.70
CA MET A 323 -3.50 3.71 39.55
C MET A 323 -4.89 3.88 40.17
N ALA A 324 -5.10 4.99 40.90
CA ALA A 324 -6.38 5.31 41.51
C ALA A 324 -7.34 6.04 40.55
N GLU A 325 -6.78 6.78 39.60
CA GLU A 325 -7.48 7.62 38.63
C GLU A 325 -6.72 7.63 37.30
N GLU A 326 -7.35 8.13 36.24
CA GLU A 326 -6.67 8.37 34.96
C GLU A 326 -5.56 9.42 35.16
N LEU A 327 -4.42 9.21 34.49
CA LEU A 327 -3.34 10.19 34.52
C LEU A 327 -3.47 11.08 33.29
N GLU A 328 -3.85 12.33 33.54
CA GLU A 328 -3.78 13.37 32.52
C GLU A 328 -2.30 13.73 32.28
N VAL A 329 -1.86 13.66 31.03
CA VAL A 329 -0.52 14.06 30.60
C VAL A 329 -0.63 15.22 29.63
N ARG A 330 0.14 16.28 29.90
CA ARG A 330 0.32 17.41 28.98
C ARG A 330 1.70 17.34 28.36
N VAL A 331 1.76 17.51 27.03
CA VAL A 331 3.02 17.60 26.28
C VAL A 331 2.97 18.86 25.43
N THR A 332 4.01 19.68 25.54
CA THR A 332 4.19 20.87 24.70
C THR A 332 5.02 20.55 23.46
N ARG A 333 4.86 21.34 22.40
CA ARG A 333 5.69 21.25 21.18
C ARG A 333 7.17 21.44 21.49
N VAL A 334 7.50 22.31 22.46
CA VAL A 334 8.89 22.56 22.87
C VAL A 334 9.52 21.31 23.50
N GLU A 335 8.77 20.59 24.34
CA GLU A 335 9.23 19.32 24.92
C GLU A 335 9.38 18.23 23.85
N PHE A 336 8.40 18.12 22.94
CA PHE A 336 8.47 17.20 21.81
C PHE A 336 9.66 17.47 20.88
N ASP A 337 9.95 18.75 20.60
CA ASP A 337 11.10 19.14 19.79
C ASP A 337 12.41 18.78 20.49
N LYS A 338 12.49 19.04 21.81
CA LYS A 338 13.68 18.74 22.61
C LYS A 338 13.96 17.24 22.68
N MET A 339 12.95 16.41 22.89
CA MET A 339 13.14 14.95 22.97
C MET A 339 13.55 14.32 21.63
N ASN A 340 13.27 14.98 20.50
CA ASN A 340 13.58 14.48 19.16
C ASN A 340 14.72 15.21 18.46
N GLN A 341 15.41 16.13 19.16
CA GLN A 341 16.40 17.01 18.53
C GLN A 341 17.54 16.25 17.84
N ASP A 342 17.99 15.12 18.41
CA ASP A 342 19.03 14.29 17.80
C ASP A 342 18.55 13.64 16.49
N LEU A 343 17.31 13.17 16.44
CA LEU A 343 16.71 12.61 15.23
C LEU A 343 16.48 13.71 14.17
N PHE A 344 16.10 14.92 14.59
CA PHE A 344 15.95 16.05 13.69
C PHE A 344 17.29 16.52 13.11
N ASN A 345 18.37 16.47 13.89
CA ASN A 345 19.72 16.76 13.41
C ASN A 345 20.17 15.72 12.37
N ARG A 346 19.94 14.42 12.63
CA ARG A 346 20.18 13.35 11.65
C ARG A 346 19.44 13.59 10.33
N CYS A 347 18.23 14.14 10.36
CA CYS A 347 17.53 14.50 9.13
C CYS A 347 18.32 15.52 8.28
N ILE A 348 18.93 16.51 8.91
CA ILE A 348 19.75 17.53 8.23
C ILE A 348 21.10 16.97 7.78
N GLU A 349 21.67 16.03 8.54
CA GLU A 349 22.89 15.30 8.12
C GLU A 349 22.66 14.53 6.81
N CYS A 350 21.50 13.87 6.65
CA CYS A 350 21.14 13.22 5.38
C CYS A 350 21.10 14.22 4.21
N VAL A 351 20.58 15.43 4.44
CA VAL A 351 20.59 16.51 3.44
C VAL A 351 22.03 16.94 3.09
N HIS A 352 22.90 17.06 4.08
CA HIS A 352 24.30 17.41 3.85
C HIS A 352 25.02 16.34 3.03
N VAL A 353 24.81 15.05 3.34
CA VAL A 353 25.35 13.93 2.58
C VAL A 353 24.85 13.96 1.13
N ALA A 354 23.56 14.21 0.90
CA ALA A 354 23.02 14.30 -0.46
C ALA A 354 23.71 15.39 -1.29
N LEU A 355 23.92 16.58 -0.71
CA LEU A 355 24.60 17.70 -1.37
C LEU A 355 26.05 17.37 -1.72
N LEU A 356 26.77 16.76 -0.76
CA LEU A 356 28.15 16.31 -0.96
C LEU A 356 28.24 15.29 -2.10
N ASP A 357 27.38 14.29 -2.08
CA ASP A 357 27.34 13.22 -3.07
C ASP A 357 26.94 13.72 -4.47
N ALA A 358 26.10 14.74 -4.55
CA ALA A 358 25.76 15.41 -5.80
C ALA A 358 26.87 16.35 -6.29
N GLY A 359 27.84 16.70 -5.44
CA GLY A 359 28.92 17.62 -5.76
C GLY A 359 28.43 19.06 -5.99
N ILE A 360 27.35 19.47 -5.33
CA ILE A 360 26.75 20.81 -5.47
C ILE A 360 26.58 21.51 -4.14
N THR A 361 26.51 22.83 -4.16
CA THR A 361 26.20 23.63 -2.97
C THR A 361 24.69 23.83 -2.81
N LYS A 362 24.26 24.22 -1.60
CA LYS A 362 22.84 24.48 -1.32
C LYS A 362 22.26 25.64 -2.13
N GLU A 363 23.11 26.57 -2.57
CA GLU A 363 22.74 27.71 -3.41
C GLU A 363 22.32 27.27 -4.83
N GLU A 364 22.86 26.15 -5.31
CA GLU A 364 22.54 25.57 -6.63
C GLU A 364 21.20 24.83 -6.66
N ILE A 365 20.66 24.45 -5.49
CA ILE A 365 19.31 23.89 -5.38
C ILE A 365 18.32 24.99 -5.72
N SER A 366 17.51 24.81 -6.75
CA SER A 366 16.43 25.72 -7.12
C SER A 366 15.29 25.65 -6.10
N ASP A 367 14.78 24.44 -5.86
CA ASP A 367 13.57 24.20 -5.07
C ASP A 367 13.76 23.01 -4.12
N VAL A 368 13.15 23.10 -2.94
CA VAL A 368 13.13 22.02 -1.95
C VAL A 368 11.72 21.49 -1.84
N LEU A 369 11.48 20.23 -2.21
CA LEU A 369 10.16 19.60 -2.24
C LEU A 369 10.00 18.74 -0.98
N MET A 370 8.98 19.01 -0.18
CA MET A 370 8.76 18.34 1.09
C MET A 370 7.54 17.42 1.01
N VAL A 371 7.76 16.13 1.26
CA VAL A 371 6.74 15.07 1.18
C VAL A 371 6.83 14.11 2.38
N GLY A 372 5.80 13.27 2.54
CA GLY A 372 5.69 12.30 3.63
C GLY A 372 5.02 12.90 4.88
N GLY A 373 4.22 12.10 5.59
CA GLY A 373 3.38 12.60 6.69
C GLY A 373 4.13 13.21 7.86
N SER A 374 5.34 12.73 8.17
CA SER A 374 6.15 13.27 9.27
C SER A 374 6.83 14.59 8.91
N SER A 375 6.83 14.98 7.63
CA SER A 375 7.28 16.30 7.17
C SER A 375 6.39 17.44 7.68
N ARG A 376 5.17 17.14 8.17
CA ARG A 376 4.26 18.10 8.79
C ARG A 376 4.76 18.66 10.12
N ILE A 377 5.78 18.05 10.73
CA ILE A 377 6.39 18.52 11.99
C ILE A 377 7.06 19.89 11.74
N PRO A 378 6.58 20.99 12.38
CA PRO A 378 7.06 22.34 12.07
C PRO A 378 8.56 22.53 12.29
N LYS A 379 9.14 21.86 13.29
CA LYS A 379 10.56 21.93 13.60
C LYS A 379 11.44 21.45 12.44
N ILE A 380 11.05 20.37 11.75
CA ILE A 380 11.77 19.86 10.58
C ILE A 380 11.75 20.89 9.45
N ALA A 381 10.57 21.42 9.10
CA ALA A 381 10.44 22.41 8.04
C ALA A 381 11.26 23.68 8.34
N ASN A 382 11.27 24.12 9.60
CA ASN A 382 12.07 25.27 10.03
C ASN A 382 13.58 25.01 9.97
N MET A 383 14.04 23.83 10.40
CA MET A 383 15.44 23.44 10.32
C MET A 383 15.91 23.32 8.87
N LEU A 384 15.08 22.71 8.01
CA LEU A 384 15.36 22.59 6.58
C LEU A 384 15.41 23.97 5.90
N ALA A 385 14.45 24.85 6.21
CA ALA A 385 14.42 26.21 5.68
C ALA A 385 15.64 27.04 6.10
N SER A 386 16.03 26.93 7.38
CA SER A 386 17.23 27.57 7.91
C SER A 386 18.51 27.06 7.23
N PHE A 387 18.64 25.73 7.10
CA PHE A 387 19.80 25.11 6.48
C PHE A 387 19.93 25.50 5.00
N MET A 388 18.83 25.39 4.24
CA MET A 388 18.79 25.64 2.79
C MET A 388 18.70 27.13 2.42
N GLY A 389 18.39 28.01 3.38
CA GLY A 389 18.17 29.43 3.13
C GLY A 389 16.93 29.74 2.29
N LYS A 390 16.00 28.79 2.16
CA LYS A 390 14.76 28.92 1.38
C LYS A 390 13.65 28.06 1.95
N ARG A 391 12.40 28.50 1.78
CA ARG A 391 11.24 27.77 2.28
C ARG A 391 10.97 26.52 1.40
N PRO A 392 10.79 25.34 2.00
CA PRO A 392 10.35 24.16 1.25
C PRO A 392 8.98 24.37 0.61
N LEU A 393 8.82 23.86 -0.60
CA LEU A 393 7.56 23.72 -1.31
C LEU A 393 6.83 22.47 -0.81
N THR A 394 5.53 22.62 -0.59
CA THR A 394 4.62 21.53 -0.24
C THR A 394 3.60 21.37 -1.35
N CYS A 395 3.25 20.14 -1.70
CA CYS A 395 2.16 19.87 -2.64
C CYS A 395 0.79 19.95 -1.94
N VAL A 396 -0.29 19.77 -2.72
CA VAL A 396 -1.67 19.82 -2.23
C VAL A 396 -1.90 18.84 -1.07
N ASN A 397 -1.39 17.60 -1.21
CA ASN A 397 -1.35 16.63 -0.14
C ASN A 397 -0.03 15.84 -0.12
N PRO A 398 0.87 16.09 0.86
CA PRO A 398 2.13 15.36 1.03
C PRO A 398 1.99 13.85 1.15
N ASP A 399 0.86 13.36 1.64
CA ASP A 399 0.60 11.92 1.85
C ASP A 399 0.15 11.20 0.56
N GLU A 400 -0.30 11.96 -0.46
CA GLU A 400 -0.78 11.40 -1.74
C GLU A 400 0.23 11.57 -2.87
N ALA A 401 1.25 12.43 -2.69
CA ALA A 401 2.19 12.83 -3.74
C ALA A 401 2.94 11.63 -4.36
N VAL A 402 3.36 10.68 -3.53
CA VAL A 402 4.10 9.49 -3.96
C VAL A 402 3.21 8.59 -4.81
N ALA A 403 1.97 8.29 -4.36
CA ALA A 403 1.01 7.53 -5.14
C ALA A 403 0.60 8.25 -6.44
N TYR A 404 0.48 9.58 -6.39
CA TYR A 404 0.20 10.40 -7.55
C TYR A 404 1.27 10.23 -8.63
N GLY A 405 2.56 10.40 -8.28
CA GLY A 405 3.66 10.20 -9.22
C GLY A 405 3.75 8.78 -9.77
N ALA A 406 3.55 7.78 -8.90
CA ALA A 406 3.51 6.39 -9.33
C ALA A 406 2.38 6.13 -10.35
N ALA A 407 1.22 6.76 -10.18
CA ALA A 407 0.09 6.60 -11.10
C ALA A 407 0.34 7.25 -12.47
N VAL A 408 0.99 8.42 -12.49
CA VAL A 408 1.47 9.04 -13.74
C VAL A 408 2.41 8.08 -14.46
N GLN A 409 3.41 7.54 -13.75
CA GLN A 409 4.38 6.62 -14.35
C GLN A 409 3.74 5.32 -14.84
N ALA A 410 2.78 4.76 -14.08
CA ALA A 410 2.03 3.58 -14.48
C ALA A 410 1.28 3.80 -15.80
N ALA A 411 0.62 4.95 -15.95
CA ALA A 411 -0.08 5.31 -17.18
C ALA A 411 0.88 5.48 -18.37
N ILE A 412 2.04 6.13 -18.17
CA ILE A 412 3.08 6.25 -19.20
C ILE A 412 3.59 4.87 -19.64
N LYS A 413 3.87 3.97 -18.71
CA LYS A 413 4.37 2.62 -19.01
C LYS A 413 3.33 1.75 -19.71
N ALA A 414 2.08 1.80 -19.27
CA ALA A 414 0.98 1.09 -19.93
C ALA A 414 0.76 1.57 -21.38
N SER A 415 0.89 2.88 -21.63
CA SER A 415 0.78 3.44 -22.99
C SER A 415 1.89 2.95 -23.93
N ARG A 416 3.15 2.85 -23.45
CA ARG A 416 4.28 2.36 -24.24
C ARG A 416 4.16 0.87 -24.58
N GLY A 417 3.66 0.05 -23.65
CA GLY A 417 3.39 -1.37 -23.86
C GLY A 417 2.42 -1.62 -25.02
N ARG A 418 1.31 -0.86 -25.06
CA ARG A 418 0.31 -0.93 -26.13
C ARG A 418 0.87 -0.54 -27.51
N SER A 419 1.66 0.53 -27.57
CA SER A 419 2.29 0.97 -28.84
C SER A 419 3.30 -0.04 -29.37
N ALA A 420 4.09 -0.68 -28.50
CA ALA A 420 5.03 -1.72 -28.89
C ALA A 420 4.32 -3.01 -29.37
N ALA A 421 3.23 -3.41 -28.69
CA ALA A 421 2.40 -4.55 -29.08
C ALA A 421 1.71 -4.33 -30.44
N ALA A 422 1.16 -3.13 -30.67
CA ALA A 422 0.56 -2.74 -31.95
C ALA A 422 1.59 -2.74 -33.10
N ALA A 423 2.80 -2.24 -32.86
CA ALA A 423 3.88 -2.26 -33.84
C ALA A 423 4.30 -3.70 -34.19
N ALA A 424 4.45 -4.58 -33.19
CA ALA A 424 4.77 -5.99 -33.40
C ALA A 424 3.66 -6.75 -34.16
N ALA A 425 2.39 -6.46 -33.85
CA ALA A 425 1.24 -7.02 -34.57
C ALA A 425 1.20 -6.55 -36.03
N SER A 426 1.51 -5.27 -36.30
CA SER A 426 1.60 -4.72 -37.66
C SER A 426 2.75 -5.31 -38.46
N ALA A 427 3.87 -5.64 -37.81
CA ALA A 427 5.02 -6.31 -38.44
C ALA A 427 4.78 -7.80 -38.71
N ALA A 428 3.95 -8.45 -37.89
CA ALA A 428 3.53 -9.84 -38.09
C ALA A 428 2.36 -9.98 -39.10
N GLY A 429 1.60 -8.91 -39.35
CA GLY A 429 0.45 -8.85 -40.24
C GLY A 429 0.78 -8.47 -41.69
N GLY A 430 1.77 -9.11 -42.30
CA GLY A 430 2.04 -8.98 -43.73
C GLY A 430 1.08 -9.83 -44.56
N GLY A 431 -0.11 -9.31 -44.86
CA GLY A 431 -0.99 -9.85 -45.92
C GLY A 431 -2.42 -10.15 -45.48
N GLY A 432 -3.31 -9.17 -45.59
CA GLY A 432 -4.74 -9.38 -45.40
C GLY A 432 -5.54 -8.09 -45.54
N ASN A 433 -6.18 -7.91 -46.69
CA ASN A 433 -6.99 -6.75 -47.03
C ASN A 433 -8.28 -6.75 -46.18
N PHE A 434 -8.41 -5.83 -45.21
CA PHE A 434 -9.66 -5.61 -44.48
C PHE A 434 -10.14 -4.18 -44.69
N ASN A 435 -11.11 -4.05 -45.60
CA ASN A 435 -11.92 -2.85 -45.77
C ASN A 435 -13.30 -3.19 -45.18
N ALA A 436 -13.46 -2.97 -43.88
CA ALA A 436 -14.76 -2.98 -43.21
C ALA A 436 -14.76 -1.85 -42.16
N PRO A 437 -15.63 -0.83 -42.28
CA PRO A 437 -15.70 0.23 -41.28
C PRO A 437 -16.31 -0.35 -39.98
N PRO A 438 -15.78 0.01 -38.79
CA PRO A 438 -16.35 -0.45 -37.53
C PRO A 438 -17.76 0.12 -37.35
N THR A 439 -18.68 -0.71 -36.88
CA THR A 439 -20.07 -0.34 -36.58
C THR A 439 -20.12 0.63 -35.39
N GLN A 440 -21.04 1.60 -35.45
CA GLN A 440 -21.20 2.68 -34.45
C GLN A 440 -21.44 2.18 -33.01
N GLU A 441 -21.86 0.93 -32.81
CA GLU A 441 -22.05 0.34 -31.48
C GLU A 441 -20.75 -0.15 -30.83
N ALA A 442 -19.70 -0.44 -31.60
CA ALA A 442 -18.36 -0.71 -31.08
C ALA A 442 -17.61 0.57 -30.66
N ALA A 443 -18.09 1.74 -31.08
CA ALA A 443 -17.50 3.03 -30.70
C ALA A 443 -17.96 3.53 -29.32
N ALA A 444 -19.08 3.03 -28.79
CA ALA A 444 -19.67 3.50 -27.53
C ALA A 444 -19.20 2.72 -26.28
N ALA A 445 -18.77 1.46 -26.41
CA ALA A 445 -18.28 0.65 -25.29
C ALA A 445 -16.79 0.90 -24.92
N VAL A 446 -16.20 1.97 -25.44
CA VAL A 446 -14.75 2.22 -25.49
C VAL A 446 -14.35 3.49 -24.68
N GLU A 447 -15.30 4.19 -24.05
CA GLU A 447 -15.08 5.47 -23.34
C GLU A 447 -14.53 5.37 -21.91
N ILE A 448 -14.27 4.17 -21.39
CA ILE A 448 -13.49 3.98 -20.15
C ILE A 448 -12.17 3.32 -20.56
N GLY A 449 -11.19 4.12 -20.97
CA GLY A 449 -9.79 3.69 -21.10
C GLY A 449 -9.07 3.96 -22.42
N THR A 450 -9.70 4.59 -23.42
CA THR A 450 -9.05 4.74 -24.74
C THR A 450 -9.06 6.16 -25.34
N GLY A 451 -9.66 7.15 -24.67
CA GLY A 451 -9.80 8.52 -25.22
C GLY A 451 -9.41 9.67 -24.30
N TYR A 452 -8.75 9.39 -23.17
CA TYR A 452 -8.31 10.44 -22.23
C TYR A 452 -6.87 10.86 -22.52
N ASP A 453 -6.63 12.17 -22.39
CA ASP A 453 -5.33 12.83 -22.59
C ASP A 453 -4.22 11.99 -21.96
N GLN A 454 -3.36 11.42 -22.79
CA GLN A 454 -2.27 10.56 -22.29
C GLN A 454 -1.32 11.45 -21.49
N PRO A 455 -0.77 10.96 -20.37
CA PRO A 455 0.24 11.72 -19.65
C PRO A 455 1.40 12.03 -20.60
N ARG A 456 1.94 13.25 -20.48
CA ARG A 456 3.12 13.67 -21.24
C ARG A 456 4.27 12.69 -20.98
N SER A 457 4.93 12.22 -22.04
CA SER A 457 6.01 11.24 -21.86
C SER A 457 7.15 11.86 -21.05
N VAL A 458 7.55 11.22 -19.95
CA VAL A 458 8.73 11.60 -19.17
C VAL A 458 9.86 10.57 -19.33
N ARG A 459 11.09 11.04 -19.13
CA ARG A 459 12.30 10.23 -19.05
C ARG A 459 12.85 10.34 -17.64
N LEU A 460 12.83 9.22 -16.93
CA LEU A 460 13.39 9.11 -15.58
C LEU A 460 14.77 8.47 -15.69
N HIS A 461 15.76 9.08 -15.07
CA HIS A 461 17.13 8.59 -14.99
C HIS A 461 17.50 8.43 -13.53
N GLU A 462 17.37 7.19 -13.07
CA GLU A 462 17.67 6.79 -11.70
C GLU A 462 19.14 6.43 -11.52
N VAL A 463 19.56 6.29 -10.26
CA VAL A 463 20.93 5.91 -9.91
C VAL A 463 20.99 4.78 -8.88
N VAL A 464 22.14 4.10 -8.81
CA VAL A 464 22.41 3.06 -7.81
C VAL A 464 22.65 3.70 -6.43
N PRO A 465 21.92 3.32 -5.37
CA PRO A 465 21.98 4.02 -4.07
C PRO A 465 23.24 3.73 -3.24
N ARG A 466 23.95 2.63 -3.53
CA ARG A 466 25.18 2.21 -2.84
C ARG A 466 26.17 1.56 -3.80
N SER A 467 27.45 1.70 -3.53
CA SER A 467 28.51 1.02 -4.27
C SER A 467 28.38 -0.49 -4.14
N ILE A 468 28.53 -1.23 -5.24
CA ILE A 468 28.51 -2.69 -5.30
C ILE A 468 29.91 -3.18 -5.63
N GLY A 469 30.38 -4.18 -4.90
CA GLY A 469 31.75 -4.66 -5.03
C GLY A 469 31.96 -6.08 -4.54
N VAL A 470 33.15 -6.58 -4.82
CA VAL A 470 33.63 -7.91 -4.40
C VAL A 470 34.64 -7.77 -3.28
N GLU A 471 34.67 -8.76 -2.40
CA GLU A 471 35.73 -8.89 -1.40
C GLU A 471 37.02 -9.42 -2.04
N LEU A 472 38.13 -8.77 -1.68
CA LEU A 472 39.49 -9.23 -1.94
C LEU A 472 40.12 -9.79 -0.65
N ASP A 473 41.27 -10.43 -0.79
CA ASP A 473 42.06 -10.88 0.37
C ASP A 473 42.32 -9.72 1.35
N GLY A 474 42.18 -9.99 2.64
CA GLY A 474 42.34 -8.97 3.69
C GLY A 474 41.10 -8.13 3.98
N ASP A 475 39.90 -8.62 3.64
CA ASP A 475 38.60 -7.98 3.89
C ASP A 475 38.44 -6.60 3.19
N ALA A 476 39.19 -6.36 2.12
CA ALA A 476 39.09 -5.13 1.33
C ALA A 476 37.96 -5.25 0.30
N MET A 477 37.15 -4.19 0.15
CA MET A 477 36.14 -4.13 -0.90
C MET A 477 36.71 -3.52 -2.17
N HIS A 478 36.66 -4.26 -3.27
CA HIS A 478 36.88 -3.72 -4.62
C HIS A 478 35.55 -3.30 -5.22
N VAL A 479 35.33 -1.99 -5.31
CA VAL A 479 34.10 -1.41 -5.89
C VAL A 479 34.09 -1.61 -7.40
N VAL A 480 33.01 -2.19 -7.91
CA VAL A 480 32.82 -2.49 -9.34
C VAL A 480 31.78 -1.57 -9.96
N ILE A 481 30.67 -1.32 -9.27
CA ILE A 481 29.68 -0.29 -9.64
C ILE A 481 29.66 0.73 -8.50
N ARG A 482 29.92 2.00 -8.79
CA ARG A 482 29.94 3.05 -7.76
C ARG A 482 28.53 3.50 -7.41
N LYS A 483 28.35 3.96 -6.17
CA LYS A 483 27.19 4.75 -5.76
C LYS A 483 26.93 5.89 -6.76
N ASN A 484 25.66 6.21 -6.97
CA ASN A 484 25.15 7.21 -7.91
C ASN A 484 25.42 6.91 -9.39
N SER A 485 25.89 5.70 -9.76
CA SER A 485 25.95 5.30 -11.16
C SER A 485 24.55 5.24 -11.76
N ARG A 486 24.36 5.79 -12.97
CA ARG A 486 23.07 5.78 -13.67
C ARG A 486 22.58 4.35 -13.90
N ARG A 487 21.29 4.09 -13.62
CA ARG A 487 20.63 2.82 -13.95
C ARG A 487 20.07 2.85 -15.38
N PRO A 488 20.10 1.72 -16.11
CA PRO A 488 20.74 0.46 -15.73
C PRO A 488 22.27 0.59 -15.74
N ALA A 489 22.96 -0.15 -14.87
CA ALA A 489 24.40 -0.04 -14.66
C ALA A 489 25.09 -1.40 -14.83
N THR A 490 26.22 -1.42 -15.55
CA THR A 490 27.07 -2.61 -15.70
C THR A 490 28.49 -2.28 -15.26
N GLY A 491 29.11 -3.18 -14.50
CA GLY A 491 30.51 -3.08 -14.12
C GLY A 491 31.18 -4.44 -14.14
N THR A 492 32.46 -4.47 -14.50
CA THR A 492 33.23 -5.71 -14.64
C THR A 492 34.58 -5.59 -13.92
N CYS A 493 35.03 -6.68 -13.31
CA CYS A 493 36.38 -6.81 -12.77
C CYS A 493 36.97 -8.19 -13.06
N VAL A 494 38.30 -8.26 -13.17
CA VAL A 494 39.03 -9.53 -13.33
C VAL A 494 39.68 -9.90 -12.01
N LEU A 495 39.48 -11.14 -11.58
CA LEU A 495 40.05 -11.70 -10.36
C LEU A 495 40.88 -12.95 -10.70
N THR A 496 41.90 -13.22 -9.91
CA THR A 496 42.81 -14.36 -10.07
C THR A 496 42.80 -15.27 -8.85
N THR A 497 43.30 -16.50 -8.98
CA THR A 497 43.45 -17.41 -7.83
C THR A 497 44.45 -16.85 -6.83
N SER A 498 44.18 -17.01 -5.54
CA SER A 498 45.07 -16.57 -4.45
C SER A 498 45.89 -17.71 -3.85
N LYS A 499 45.61 -18.96 -4.22
CA LYS A 499 46.31 -20.15 -3.74
C LYS A 499 46.75 -21.05 -4.89
N ASP A 500 47.91 -21.68 -4.73
CA ASP A 500 48.38 -22.71 -5.65
C ASP A 500 47.36 -23.84 -5.75
N TYR A 501 47.15 -24.32 -6.97
CA TYR A 501 46.27 -25.44 -7.31
C TYR A 501 44.79 -25.20 -6.93
N GLN A 502 44.38 -23.95 -6.77
CA GLN A 502 42.99 -23.57 -6.49
C GLN A 502 42.10 -23.85 -7.71
N THR A 503 41.16 -24.79 -7.58
CA THR A 503 40.24 -25.18 -8.66
C THR A 503 38.88 -24.45 -8.60
N THR A 504 38.64 -23.65 -7.56
CA THR A 504 37.38 -22.93 -7.32
C THR A 504 37.65 -21.53 -6.77
N MET A 505 37.04 -20.52 -7.37
CA MET A 505 37.00 -19.15 -6.84
C MET A 505 35.65 -18.88 -6.18
N GLN A 506 35.66 -18.18 -5.05
CA GLN A 506 34.47 -17.67 -4.38
C GLN A 506 34.49 -16.15 -4.43
N PHE A 507 33.34 -15.56 -4.69
CA PHE A 507 33.19 -14.12 -4.85
C PHE A 507 32.11 -13.62 -3.87
N PRO A 508 32.49 -13.28 -2.63
CA PRO A 508 31.61 -12.57 -1.72
C PRO A 508 31.32 -11.17 -2.27
N VAL A 509 30.04 -10.81 -2.33
CA VAL A 509 29.54 -9.53 -2.87
C VAL A 509 28.96 -8.70 -1.73
N TYR A 510 29.26 -7.41 -1.75
CA TYR A 510 28.79 -6.46 -0.75
C TYR A 510 28.25 -5.19 -1.41
N GLU A 511 27.37 -4.50 -0.68
CA GLU A 511 26.93 -3.14 -0.98
C GLU A 511 27.26 -2.18 0.18
N GLY A 512 27.86 -1.03 -0.14
CA GLY A 512 28.18 0.01 0.84
C GLY A 512 29.49 0.74 0.54
N GLU A 513 29.79 1.76 1.35
CA GLU A 513 30.88 2.71 1.11
C GLU A 513 32.10 2.49 2.01
N SER A 514 32.08 1.50 2.91
CA SER A 514 33.26 1.16 3.72
C SER A 514 34.33 0.50 2.85
N THR A 515 35.60 0.85 3.07
CA THR A 515 36.73 0.16 2.41
C THR A 515 36.90 -1.29 2.90
N CYS A 516 36.40 -1.59 4.10
CA CYS A 516 36.32 -2.95 4.65
C CYS A 516 34.98 -3.60 4.24
N SER A 517 35.04 -4.70 3.50
CA SER A 517 33.89 -5.45 2.98
C SER A 517 32.95 -5.90 4.10
N LYS A 518 33.50 -6.42 5.21
CA LYS A 518 32.72 -6.92 6.36
C LYS A 518 31.92 -5.86 7.11
N LYS A 519 32.20 -4.57 6.88
CA LYS A 519 31.40 -3.45 7.42
C LYS A 519 30.31 -2.98 6.45
N ASN A 520 30.28 -3.52 5.23
CA ASN A 520 29.24 -3.29 4.25
C ASN A 520 28.18 -4.40 4.34
N HIS A 521 27.04 -4.17 3.68
CA HIS A 521 25.96 -5.14 3.68
C HIS A 521 26.30 -6.28 2.72
N TYR A 522 26.24 -7.51 3.23
CA TYR A 522 26.55 -8.70 2.46
C TYR A 522 25.37 -9.09 1.57
N LEU A 523 25.58 -9.08 0.24
CA LEU A 523 24.55 -9.40 -0.75
C LEU A 523 24.51 -10.89 -1.08
N GLY A 524 25.64 -11.58 -0.98
CA GLY A 524 25.73 -12.99 -1.29
C GLY A 524 27.13 -13.44 -1.66
N LYS A 525 27.25 -14.71 -2.04
CA LYS A 525 28.48 -15.25 -2.61
C LYS A 525 28.16 -16.17 -3.76
N PHE A 526 28.98 -16.13 -4.79
CA PHE A 526 28.95 -17.10 -5.87
C PHE A 526 30.29 -17.82 -6.00
N CYS A 527 30.25 -19.00 -6.61
CA CYS A 527 31.42 -19.84 -6.82
C CYS A 527 31.57 -20.15 -8.31
N LEU A 528 32.79 -20.03 -8.82
CA LEU A 528 33.16 -20.54 -10.13
C LEU A 528 34.17 -21.66 -9.91
N SER A 529 33.81 -22.88 -10.27
CA SER A 529 34.64 -24.08 -10.12
C SER A 529 35.06 -24.65 -11.47
N GLY A 530 36.06 -25.54 -11.44
CA GLY A 530 36.56 -26.23 -12.63
C GLY A 530 37.80 -25.60 -13.25
N PHE A 531 38.52 -24.73 -12.52
CA PHE A 531 39.85 -24.31 -12.94
C PHE A 531 40.83 -25.48 -12.88
N GLU A 532 41.74 -25.54 -13.85
CA GLU A 532 42.87 -26.47 -13.80
C GLU A 532 43.81 -26.11 -12.65
N PRO A 533 44.38 -27.11 -11.93
CA PRO A 533 45.38 -26.85 -10.90
C PRO A 533 46.61 -26.14 -11.49
N ALA A 534 46.80 -24.88 -11.11
CA ALA A 534 47.91 -24.04 -11.56
C ALA A 534 48.44 -23.20 -10.38
N PRO A 535 49.67 -22.66 -10.45
CA PRO A 535 50.17 -21.69 -9.48
C PRO A 535 49.19 -20.53 -9.22
N ALA A 536 49.23 -19.95 -8.02
CA ALA A 536 48.43 -18.79 -7.67
C ALA A 536 48.64 -17.66 -8.70
N GLY A 537 47.55 -17.01 -9.12
CA GLY A 537 47.57 -15.93 -10.10
C GLY A 537 47.36 -16.36 -11.55
N GLU A 538 47.54 -17.64 -11.90
CA GLU A 538 47.42 -18.09 -13.29
C GLU A 538 45.97 -18.25 -13.76
N ALA A 539 45.12 -18.85 -12.93
CA ALA A 539 43.70 -18.98 -13.24
C ALA A 539 42.98 -17.65 -12.96
N SER A 540 42.10 -17.23 -13.89
CA SER A 540 41.40 -15.94 -13.83
C SER A 540 39.94 -16.02 -14.24
N ALA A 541 39.13 -15.17 -13.64
CA ALA A 541 37.71 -15.02 -13.90
C ALA A 541 37.35 -13.55 -14.12
N GLU A 542 36.55 -13.29 -15.14
CA GLU A 542 35.87 -12.03 -15.32
C GLU A 542 34.51 -12.07 -14.61
N VAL A 543 34.31 -11.17 -13.67
CA VAL A 543 33.08 -11.03 -12.92
C VAL A 543 32.37 -9.78 -13.40
N THR A 544 31.14 -9.92 -13.86
CA THR A 544 30.29 -8.83 -14.34
C THR A 544 29.05 -8.70 -13.48
N PHE A 545 28.78 -7.49 -13.01
CA PHE A 545 27.58 -7.11 -12.29
C PHE A 545 26.69 -6.26 -13.19
N ASN A 546 25.39 -6.54 -13.17
CA ASN A 546 24.37 -5.76 -13.86
C ASN A 546 23.27 -5.37 -12.88
N VAL A 547 22.98 -4.07 -12.79
CA VAL A 547 21.83 -3.52 -12.08
C VAL A 547 20.80 -3.08 -13.12
N ASP A 548 19.60 -3.65 -13.07
CA ASP A 548 18.53 -3.34 -14.01
C ASP A 548 17.83 -2.00 -13.71
N GLU A 549 16.81 -1.67 -14.51
CA GLU A 549 15.99 -0.45 -14.34
C GLU A 549 15.28 -0.37 -12.97
N ASN A 550 14.94 -1.53 -12.37
CA ASN A 550 14.31 -1.61 -11.06
C ASN A 550 15.32 -1.49 -9.91
N GLY A 551 16.62 -1.49 -10.21
CA GLY A 551 17.68 -1.53 -9.22
C GLY A 551 18.00 -2.93 -8.70
N ILE A 552 17.63 -3.98 -9.43
CA ILE A 552 17.86 -5.38 -9.03
C ILE A 552 19.19 -5.85 -9.65
N LEU A 553 20.04 -6.42 -8.81
CA LEU A 553 21.36 -6.92 -9.16
C LEU A 553 21.29 -8.33 -9.75
N SER A 554 22.09 -8.55 -10.78
CA SER A 554 22.48 -9.88 -11.27
C SER A 554 23.99 -9.92 -11.45
N ALA A 555 24.59 -11.08 -11.24
CA ALA A 555 26.02 -11.28 -11.41
C ALA A 555 26.30 -12.47 -12.34
N THR A 556 27.35 -12.35 -13.14
CA THR A 556 27.86 -13.43 -13.98
C THR A 556 29.36 -13.53 -13.80
N ALA A 557 29.90 -14.73 -13.74
CA ALA A 557 31.33 -14.99 -13.73
C ALA A 557 31.70 -15.88 -14.91
N ARG A 558 32.71 -15.47 -15.67
CA ARG A 558 33.24 -16.20 -16.82
C ARG A 558 34.71 -16.51 -16.60
N ALA A 559 35.08 -17.78 -16.69
CA ALA A 559 36.48 -18.18 -16.66
C ALA A 559 37.20 -17.61 -17.90
N LEU A 560 38.29 -16.88 -17.69
CA LEU A 560 39.15 -16.38 -18.77
C LEU A 560 40.24 -17.39 -19.11
N THR A 561 40.70 -18.16 -18.12
CA THR A 561 41.53 -19.35 -18.34
C THR A 561 40.67 -20.58 -18.60
N ARG A 562 41.07 -21.42 -19.56
CA ARG A 562 40.30 -22.61 -19.95
C ARG A 562 40.18 -23.59 -18.78
N ASN A 563 39.01 -24.22 -18.67
CA ASN A 563 38.83 -25.36 -17.78
C ASN A 563 39.55 -26.60 -18.34
N ALA A 564 39.53 -27.71 -17.60
CA ALA A 564 40.19 -28.96 -17.97
C ALA A 564 39.75 -29.57 -19.31
N GLU A 565 38.61 -29.14 -19.82
CA GLU A 565 37.99 -29.62 -21.05
C GLU A 565 38.18 -28.64 -22.21
N GLY A 566 39.02 -27.60 -22.04
CA GLY A 566 39.28 -26.56 -23.03
C GLY A 566 38.15 -25.54 -23.21
N ARG A 567 37.10 -25.58 -22.38
CA ARG A 567 35.88 -24.76 -22.47
C ARG A 567 35.95 -23.53 -21.56
N THR A 568 35.29 -22.45 -21.97
CA THR A 568 35.01 -21.28 -21.11
C THR A 568 33.78 -21.58 -20.25
N ALA A 569 33.97 -21.79 -18.95
CA ALA A 569 32.87 -21.94 -18.01
C ALA A 569 32.22 -20.56 -17.76
N VAL A 570 30.89 -20.49 -17.89
CA VAL A 570 30.09 -19.32 -17.52
C VAL A 570 29.15 -19.73 -16.40
N ALA A 571 29.32 -19.14 -15.23
CA ALA A 571 28.36 -19.22 -14.14
C ALA A 571 27.51 -17.95 -14.15
N THR A 572 26.20 -18.11 -14.31
CA THR A 572 25.23 -17.03 -14.12
C THR A 572 24.59 -17.23 -12.77
N ILE A 573 24.72 -16.25 -11.88
CA ILE A 573 24.17 -16.32 -10.53
C ILE A 573 23.43 -15.01 -10.27
N THR A 574 22.10 -15.10 -10.29
CA THR A 574 21.26 -14.15 -9.57
C THR A 574 21.52 -14.35 -8.08
N THR A 575 21.43 -13.30 -7.27
CA THR A 575 21.63 -13.36 -5.82
C THR A 575 20.54 -14.21 -5.16
N ASP A 576 20.62 -15.54 -5.31
CA ASP A 576 19.51 -16.48 -5.03
C ASP A 576 19.31 -16.74 -3.54
N LYS A 577 20.25 -16.32 -2.68
CA LYS A 577 20.16 -16.56 -1.23
C LYS A 577 19.07 -15.70 -0.61
N GLY A 578 17.95 -16.33 -0.30
CA GLY A 578 16.83 -15.72 0.42
C GLY A 578 15.71 -15.17 -0.47
N ARG A 579 15.83 -15.30 -1.80
CA ARG A 579 14.77 -14.95 -2.75
C ARG A 579 13.73 -16.06 -2.87
N LEU A 580 12.50 -15.70 -3.20
CA LEU A 580 11.44 -16.66 -3.49
C LEU A 580 11.66 -17.29 -4.86
N THR A 581 11.43 -18.60 -4.98
CA THR A 581 11.41 -19.25 -6.29
C THR A 581 10.09 -18.95 -7.00
N SER A 582 10.04 -19.13 -8.31
CA SER A 582 8.78 -19.01 -9.05
C SER A 582 7.72 -20.01 -8.58
N GLN A 583 8.13 -21.14 -7.99
CA GLN A 583 7.20 -22.10 -7.38
C GLN A 583 6.62 -21.56 -6.07
N ASP A 584 7.45 -20.95 -5.22
CA ASP A 584 6.99 -20.33 -3.97
C ASP A 584 6.00 -19.20 -4.25
N ILE A 585 6.33 -18.32 -5.20
CA ILE A 585 5.46 -17.21 -5.63
C ILE A 585 4.10 -17.75 -6.10
N ARG A 586 4.08 -18.80 -6.95
CA ARG A 586 2.84 -19.41 -7.43
C ARG A 586 2.02 -20.03 -6.30
N MET A 587 2.68 -20.71 -5.36
CA MET A 587 2.03 -21.32 -4.21
C MET A 587 1.38 -20.25 -3.32
N MET A 588 2.13 -19.20 -2.98
CA MET A 588 1.64 -18.06 -2.18
C MET A 588 0.50 -17.32 -2.88
N ALA A 589 0.60 -17.10 -4.20
CA ALA A 589 -0.47 -16.47 -4.98
C ALA A 589 -1.76 -17.30 -4.97
N ASN A 590 -1.65 -18.63 -5.08
CA ASN A 590 -2.81 -19.52 -5.00
C ASN A 590 -3.43 -19.53 -3.60
N GLN A 591 -2.62 -19.50 -2.55
CA GLN A 591 -3.09 -19.36 -1.17
C GLN A 591 -3.85 -18.04 -0.99
N LEU A 592 -3.30 -16.91 -1.43
CA LEU A 592 -3.95 -15.60 -1.37
C LEU A 592 -5.33 -15.61 -2.06
N LYS A 593 -5.44 -16.22 -3.25
CA LYS A 593 -6.71 -16.38 -3.96
C LYS A 593 -7.71 -17.25 -3.20
N ALA A 594 -7.26 -18.37 -2.64
CA ALA A 594 -8.13 -19.28 -1.88
C ALA A 594 -8.77 -18.58 -0.67
N PHE A 595 -7.99 -17.79 0.07
CA PHE A 595 -8.50 -17.01 1.20
C PHE A 595 -9.43 -15.87 0.79
N SER A 596 -9.15 -15.21 -0.34
CA SER A 596 -10.05 -14.16 -0.86
C SER A 596 -11.44 -14.72 -1.16
N ASN A 597 -11.51 -15.91 -1.78
CA ASN A 597 -12.77 -16.60 -2.06
C ASN A 597 -13.52 -17.01 -0.79
N LEU A 598 -12.81 -17.44 0.27
CA LEU A 598 -13.42 -17.77 1.57
C LEU A 598 -13.99 -16.51 2.25
N GLY A 599 -13.26 -15.40 2.21
CA GLY A 599 -13.72 -14.11 2.73
C GLY A 599 -14.99 -13.62 2.03
N GLU A 600 -15.04 -13.69 0.70
CA GLU A 600 -16.25 -13.35 -0.06
C GLU A 600 -17.44 -14.24 0.29
N ALA A 601 -17.23 -15.55 0.46
CA ALA A 601 -18.27 -16.46 0.89
C ALA A 601 -18.79 -16.11 2.30
N GLY A 602 -17.89 -15.75 3.21
CA GLY A 602 -18.22 -15.25 4.56
C GLY A 602 -19.02 -13.94 4.52
N ASP A 603 -18.63 -12.98 3.68
CA ASP A 603 -19.35 -11.70 3.53
C ASP A 603 -20.74 -11.88 2.88
N ARG A 604 -20.89 -12.81 1.93
CA ARG A 604 -22.22 -13.17 1.38
C ARG A 604 -23.12 -13.80 2.44
N LEU A 605 -22.58 -14.66 3.32
CA LEU A 605 -23.34 -15.23 4.43
C LEU A 605 -23.70 -14.18 5.49
N ARG A 606 -22.81 -13.22 5.79
CA ARG A 606 -23.07 -12.12 6.73
C ARG A 606 -24.09 -11.13 6.21
N THR A 607 -24.06 -10.78 4.92
CA THR A 607 -25.06 -9.91 4.29
C THR A 607 -26.44 -10.59 4.22
N GLN A 608 -26.50 -11.90 3.99
CA GLN A 608 -27.74 -12.68 4.11
C GLN A 608 -28.25 -12.75 5.58
N GLY A 609 -27.35 -12.89 6.55
CA GLY A 609 -27.69 -12.82 7.99
C GLY A 609 -28.10 -11.42 8.46
N GLY A 610 -27.56 -10.35 7.85
CA GLY A 610 -27.96 -8.96 8.04
C GLY A 610 -29.37 -8.69 7.51
N TYR A 611 -29.69 -9.21 6.32
CA TYR A 611 -31.05 -9.19 5.76
C TYR A 611 -32.05 -9.88 6.71
N ALA A 612 -31.66 -10.96 7.39
CA ALA A 612 -32.50 -11.61 8.40
C ALA A 612 -32.69 -10.79 9.68
N ARG A 613 -31.74 -9.92 10.06
CA ARG A 613 -31.86 -8.99 11.20
C ARG A 613 -32.71 -7.76 10.87
N ASP A 614 -32.62 -7.23 9.66
CA ASP A 614 -33.40 -6.07 9.22
C ASP A 614 -34.88 -6.41 8.92
N HIS A 615 -35.25 -7.70 8.91
CA HIS A 615 -36.65 -8.16 8.87
C HIS A 615 -37.27 -8.39 10.25
N HIS A 616 -36.50 -8.36 11.34
CA HIS A 616 -37.06 -8.44 12.70
C HIS A 616 -37.94 -7.24 13.15
N PRO A 617 -37.84 -6.00 12.59
CA PRO A 617 -38.79 -4.93 12.89
C PRO A 617 -40.15 -5.11 12.19
N VAL A 618 -40.26 -5.99 11.18
CA VAL A 618 -41.50 -6.17 10.40
C VAL A 618 -42.45 -7.17 11.06
N VAL A 619 -41.97 -8.00 11.99
CA VAL A 619 -42.79 -9.03 12.66
C VAL A 619 -43.60 -8.46 13.85
N ASN A 620 -43.20 -7.32 14.43
CA ASN A 620 -43.89 -6.71 15.57
C ASN A 620 -45.05 -5.76 15.20
N HIS A 621 -45.37 -5.58 13.92
CA HIS A 621 -46.52 -4.78 13.46
C HIS A 621 -47.75 -5.62 13.06
N VAL A 622 -47.78 -6.91 13.40
CA VAL A 622 -48.94 -7.77 13.20
C VAL A 622 -49.38 -8.35 14.53
N ASN A 623 -49.99 -7.51 15.38
CA ASN A 623 -50.85 -7.97 16.46
C ASN A 623 -52.16 -7.16 16.41
N PRO A 624 -53.34 -7.76 16.62
CA PRO A 624 -54.61 -7.22 16.16
C PRO A 624 -55.26 -6.39 17.26
N ASP A 625 -55.28 -5.06 17.11
CA ASP A 625 -56.25 -4.21 17.77
C ASP A 625 -57.20 -3.60 16.71
N PRO A 626 -58.52 -3.50 17.00
CA PRO A 626 -59.53 -3.27 15.98
C PRO A 626 -59.72 -1.78 15.69
N ASP A 627 -59.19 -1.30 14.57
CA ASP A 627 -59.46 0.05 14.06
C ASP A 627 -60.40 -0.02 12.82
N PRO A 628 -61.56 0.67 12.78
CA PRO A 628 -62.68 0.31 11.91
C PRO A 628 -62.66 0.94 10.51
N TRP A 629 -61.49 1.15 9.90
CA TRP A 629 -61.40 1.84 8.59
C TRP A 629 -60.67 1.10 7.46
N PHE A 630 -60.27 -0.16 7.66
CA PHE A 630 -59.72 -1.01 6.58
C PHE A 630 -60.57 -2.26 6.33
N GLY A 631 -61.85 -2.05 6.03
CA GLY A 631 -62.72 -3.08 5.48
C GLY A 631 -62.64 -3.12 3.95
N HIS A 632 -62.40 -4.31 3.38
CA HIS A 632 -62.45 -4.67 1.96
C HIS A 632 -61.19 -4.43 1.10
N ARG A 633 -60.25 -5.37 1.21
CA ARG A 633 -59.84 -6.27 0.10
C ARG A 633 -58.57 -7.03 0.48
N ASN A 634 -58.71 -8.25 0.99
CA ASN A 634 -57.75 -9.32 0.74
C ASN A 634 -58.42 -10.67 0.99
N LYS A 635 -58.39 -11.53 -0.03
CA LYS A 635 -58.96 -12.89 0.02
C LYS A 635 -58.09 -13.77 0.92
N GLU A 636 -58.74 -14.62 1.71
CA GLU A 636 -58.20 -15.43 2.82
C GLU A 636 -57.09 -16.44 2.44
N ASN A 637 -56.73 -16.61 1.16
CA ASN A 637 -55.72 -17.60 0.75
C ASN A 637 -54.26 -17.14 0.90
N ASN A 638 -53.98 -15.86 1.14
CA ASN A 638 -52.60 -15.34 1.15
C ASN A 638 -51.95 -15.28 2.55
N LEU A 639 -52.74 -15.39 3.62
CA LEU A 639 -52.24 -15.43 5.00
C LEU A 639 -51.76 -16.84 5.39
N PHE A 640 -52.38 -17.88 4.85
CA PHE A 640 -52.02 -19.27 5.16
C PHE A 640 -50.68 -19.71 4.50
N PHE A 641 -50.40 -19.23 3.29
CA PHE A 641 -49.13 -19.53 2.59
C PHE A 641 -47.92 -18.79 3.17
N ARG A 642 -48.11 -17.57 3.70
CA ARG A 642 -47.03 -16.82 4.34
C ARG A 642 -46.63 -17.40 5.69
N GLY A 643 -47.60 -17.83 6.51
CA GLY A 643 -47.32 -18.47 7.81
C GLY A 643 -46.55 -19.79 7.67
N GLN A 644 -46.92 -20.64 6.71
CA GLN A 644 -46.22 -21.92 6.51
C GLN A 644 -44.80 -21.77 5.94
N GLN A 645 -44.52 -20.75 5.12
CA GLN A 645 -43.16 -20.50 4.60
C GLN A 645 -42.22 -19.94 5.67
N THR A 646 -42.72 -19.10 6.57
CA THR A 646 -41.92 -18.52 7.66
C THR A 646 -41.58 -19.54 8.74
N ASP A 647 -42.49 -20.44 9.09
CA ASP A 647 -42.23 -21.51 10.07
C ASP A 647 -41.23 -22.56 9.53
N HIS A 648 -41.26 -22.84 8.22
CA HIS A 648 -40.29 -23.72 7.58
C HIS A 648 -38.88 -23.10 7.51
N HIS A 649 -38.78 -21.77 7.38
CA HIS A 649 -37.49 -21.05 7.40
C HIS A 649 -36.95 -20.86 8.81
N GLY A 650 -37.79 -20.55 9.80
CA GLY A 650 -37.40 -20.43 11.21
C GLY A 650 -36.86 -21.75 11.78
N GLY A 651 -37.54 -22.87 11.53
CA GLY A 651 -37.08 -24.19 11.95
C GLY A 651 -35.78 -24.66 11.26
N CYS A 652 -35.48 -24.17 10.05
CA CYS A 652 -34.24 -24.50 9.33
C CYS A 652 -33.00 -23.74 9.84
N VAL A 653 -33.18 -22.60 10.51
CA VAL A 653 -32.08 -21.75 11.00
C VAL A 653 -31.60 -22.21 12.39
N ASP A 654 -32.50 -22.67 13.27
CA ASP A 654 -32.13 -23.15 14.60
C ASP A 654 -31.48 -24.54 14.59
N GLY A 655 -31.80 -25.40 13.61
CA GLY A 655 -31.23 -26.75 13.49
C GLY A 655 -29.79 -26.83 12.96
N ARG A 656 -29.21 -25.74 12.43
CA ARG A 656 -27.88 -25.74 11.77
C ARG A 656 -26.74 -25.14 12.59
N ARG A 657 -26.94 -24.81 13.88
CA ARG A 657 -25.82 -24.43 14.76
C ARG A 657 -25.08 -25.63 15.37
N ALA A 658 -25.61 -26.83 15.22
CA ALA A 658 -24.95 -28.07 15.63
C ALA A 658 -24.86 -28.98 14.41
N TYR A 659 -23.64 -29.38 14.04
CA TYR A 659 -23.25 -30.19 12.87
C TYR A 659 -23.26 -29.47 11.52
N GLN A 660 -22.05 -29.24 10.96
CA GLN A 660 -21.61 -29.94 9.74
C GLN A 660 -20.19 -29.56 9.33
N SER A 661 -19.30 -30.55 9.40
CA SER A 661 -18.34 -30.83 8.34
C SER A 661 -19.07 -31.63 7.23
N ASP A 662 -18.71 -31.38 5.98
CA ASP A 662 -18.99 -32.23 4.80
C ASP A 662 -20.43 -32.39 4.28
N VAL A 663 -21.13 -31.32 3.86
CA VAL A 663 -22.17 -31.41 2.79
C VAL A 663 -22.36 -30.08 2.02
N GLY A 664 -21.30 -29.50 1.46
CA GLY A 664 -21.37 -28.20 0.77
C GLY A 664 -21.68 -28.24 -0.73
N ALA A 665 -21.73 -29.42 -1.37
CA ALA A 665 -21.59 -29.51 -2.83
C ALA A 665 -22.76 -30.18 -3.60
N TYR A 666 -23.89 -30.53 -2.96
CA TYR A 666 -24.90 -31.39 -3.63
C TYR A 666 -26.28 -30.76 -3.91
N LEU A 667 -26.50 -29.46 -3.65
CA LEU A 667 -27.82 -28.83 -3.90
C LEU A 667 -27.79 -27.60 -4.81
N ILE A 668 -26.69 -27.35 -5.51
CA ILE A 668 -26.60 -26.33 -6.58
C ILE A 668 -26.90 -27.00 -7.93
N GLU A 669 -28.08 -27.60 -8.12
CA GLU A 669 -28.47 -28.04 -9.48
C GLU A 669 -29.98 -28.13 -9.77
N ARG A 670 -30.87 -27.77 -8.83
CA ARG A 670 -32.31 -27.71 -9.11
C ARG A 670 -32.99 -26.49 -8.50
N GLY A 671 -32.81 -25.36 -9.14
CA GLY A 671 -33.59 -24.15 -8.89
C GLY A 671 -33.50 -23.20 -10.09
N LYS A 672 -34.23 -23.49 -11.17
CA LYS A 672 -34.44 -22.50 -12.23
C LYS A 672 -35.30 -21.36 -11.66
N PRO A 673 -34.90 -20.08 -11.75
CA PRO A 673 -35.82 -18.99 -11.43
C PRO A 673 -36.89 -18.92 -12.53
N GLN A 674 -38.16 -19.00 -12.14
CA GLN A 674 -39.24 -18.48 -13.00
C GLN A 674 -39.12 -16.96 -13.03
N GLU A 675 -39.13 -16.40 -14.24
CA GLU A 675 -39.15 -14.96 -14.49
C GLU A 675 -40.33 -14.31 -13.75
N VAL A 676 -40.02 -13.39 -12.85
CA VAL A 676 -41.00 -12.46 -12.28
C VAL A 676 -40.72 -11.11 -12.92
N GLY A 677 -41.65 -10.63 -13.74
CA GLY A 677 -41.56 -9.37 -14.49
C GLY A 677 -41.43 -8.12 -13.60
N PRO A 678 -41.12 -6.95 -14.20
CA PRO A 678 -40.70 -5.77 -13.47
C PRO A 678 -41.80 -5.23 -12.54
N ALA A 679 -41.44 -4.94 -11.30
CA ALA A 679 -42.27 -4.19 -10.38
C ALA A 679 -42.42 -2.74 -10.87
N TYR A 680 -43.58 -2.44 -11.47
CA TYR A 680 -43.99 -1.09 -11.78
C TYR A 680 -44.12 -0.28 -10.48
N ARG A 681 -43.30 0.78 -10.34
CA ARG A 681 -43.58 1.86 -9.38
C ARG A 681 -44.86 2.56 -9.81
N TYR A 682 -45.94 2.35 -9.06
CA TYR A 682 -47.11 3.22 -9.11
C TYR A 682 -46.77 4.54 -8.42
N HIS A 683 -46.45 5.57 -9.22
CA HIS A 683 -46.70 6.96 -8.85
C HIS A 683 -47.88 7.46 -9.69
N GLY A 684 -48.95 7.84 -9.01
CA GLY A 684 -50.10 8.55 -9.58
C GLY A 684 -51.17 8.66 -8.50
N GLY A 685 -51.72 9.83 -8.16
CA GLY A 685 -51.48 11.18 -8.64
C GLY A 685 -52.46 12.10 -7.93
N MET A 686 -52.12 13.38 -7.81
CA MET A 686 -53.11 14.45 -7.81
C MET A 686 -52.63 15.51 -8.80
N CYS A 687 -53.35 15.56 -9.92
CA CYS A 687 -53.41 16.62 -10.92
C CYS A 687 -54.89 17.05 -10.92
N GLY A 688 -55.31 18.31 -11.00
CA GLY A 688 -54.66 19.61 -11.15
C GLY A 688 -55.76 20.69 -11.20
N GLN A 689 -55.38 21.95 -11.36
CA GLN A 689 -56.10 22.89 -12.24
C GLN A 689 -55.21 24.10 -12.56
N GLN A 690 -55.25 24.46 -13.84
CA GLN A 690 -54.48 25.48 -14.56
C GLN A 690 -54.87 26.91 -14.16
N VAL A 691 -53.98 27.91 -14.29
CA VAL A 691 -54.00 28.99 -15.31
C VAL A 691 -52.59 29.61 -15.43
N GLY A 692 -52.15 29.94 -16.65
CA GLY A 692 -50.77 30.30 -17.00
C GLY A 692 -50.35 31.79 -16.89
N PRO A 693 -49.47 32.30 -17.80
CA PRO A 693 -48.19 32.91 -17.41
C PRO A 693 -48.05 34.39 -17.78
N GLN A 694 -47.27 35.22 -17.06
CA GLN A 694 -46.59 36.42 -17.60
C GLN A 694 -45.37 36.89 -16.78
N SER A 695 -44.24 36.99 -17.49
CA SER A 695 -43.17 38.03 -17.49
C SER A 695 -42.83 38.88 -16.25
N GLY A 696 -41.52 39.12 -16.06
CA GLY A 696 -41.02 40.47 -15.74
C GLY A 696 -40.01 40.62 -14.60
N PHE A 697 -38.74 40.79 -14.98
CA PHE A 697 -37.74 41.76 -14.48
C PHE A 697 -37.75 42.32 -13.03
N ASN A 698 -36.52 42.28 -12.47
CA ASN A 698 -35.77 43.26 -11.67
C ASN A 698 -35.85 43.32 -10.12
N PRO A 699 -34.72 43.67 -9.46
CA PRO A 699 -34.46 43.47 -8.04
C PRO A 699 -34.49 44.79 -7.24
N GLN A 700 -34.03 44.69 -5.98
CA GLN A 700 -33.84 45.72 -4.95
C GLN A 700 -34.96 45.80 -3.93
N LEU A 701 -34.64 45.47 -2.67
CA LEU A 701 -34.78 46.42 -1.56
C LEU A 701 -34.02 45.92 -0.32
N GLN A 702 -32.96 46.66 0.00
CA GLN A 702 -32.37 46.76 1.33
C GLN A 702 -33.40 47.27 2.34
N ARG A 703 -33.29 46.82 3.60
CA ARG A 703 -33.44 47.58 4.87
C ARG A 703 -33.50 46.56 6.01
N SER A 704 -32.44 46.42 6.80
CA SER A 704 -32.04 47.23 7.97
C SER A 704 -32.59 46.66 9.29
N ILE A 705 -31.62 46.37 10.16
CA ILE A 705 -31.65 45.85 11.54
C ILE A 705 -32.43 46.82 12.47
N PRO A 706 -32.88 46.38 13.67
CA PRO A 706 -32.03 46.62 14.85
C PRO A 706 -31.95 45.47 15.86
N VAL A 707 -30.77 45.43 16.46
CA VAL A 707 -30.37 44.71 17.68
C VAL A 707 -31.10 45.27 18.89
N VAL A 708 -31.49 44.41 19.83
CA VAL A 708 -31.69 44.79 21.24
C VAL A 708 -31.02 43.72 22.11
N ASN A 709 -29.98 44.15 22.84
CA ASN A 709 -29.48 43.48 24.05
C ASN A 709 -30.34 43.96 25.21
N ASP A 710 -30.64 43.09 26.18
CA ASP A 710 -30.53 43.46 27.59
C ASP A 710 -30.40 42.22 28.49
N ASN A 711 -29.45 42.34 29.42
CA ASN A 711 -29.28 41.49 30.58
C ASN A 711 -30.38 41.82 31.61
N ASP A 712 -31.02 40.82 32.21
CA ASP A 712 -31.12 40.80 33.67
C ASP A 712 -31.50 39.43 34.24
N SER A 713 -31.17 39.28 35.52
CA SER A 713 -31.03 38.07 36.30
C SER A 713 -32.24 37.74 37.20
N GLN A 714 -32.33 36.47 37.63
CA GLN A 714 -33.06 35.88 38.79
C GLN A 714 -34.32 34.98 38.55
N ARG A 715 -34.08 33.64 38.63
CA ARG A 715 -34.81 32.46 39.23
C ARG A 715 -36.36 32.35 39.19
N PRO A 716 -37.01 31.13 39.25
CA PRO A 716 -36.57 29.82 39.78
C PRO A 716 -36.87 28.59 38.87
N PRO A 717 -36.55 27.32 39.25
CA PRO A 717 -36.61 26.18 38.33
C PRO A 717 -38.00 25.52 38.33
N SER A 718 -38.56 25.26 37.14
CA SER A 718 -39.79 24.48 37.01
C SER A 718 -39.66 23.40 35.93
N ARG A 719 -39.62 22.16 36.42
CA ARG A 719 -40.28 20.95 35.91
C ARG A 719 -40.01 20.52 34.46
N GLU A 720 -39.14 19.53 34.32
CA GLU A 720 -39.11 18.63 33.16
C GLU A 720 -40.38 17.74 33.12
N PRO A 721 -40.95 17.47 31.93
CA PRO A 721 -42.01 16.48 31.78
C PRO A 721 -41.42 15.07 31.67
N THR A 722 -41.77 14.23 32.64
CA THR A 722 -41.60 12.78 32.61
C THR A 722 -42.61 12.14 31.64
N VAL A 723 -42.12 11.46 30.60
CA VAL A 723 -42.93 10.54 29.80
C VAL A 723 -42.64 9.13 30.28
N SER A 724 -43.61 8.52 30.96
CA SER A 724 -43.57 7.14 31.41
C SER A 724 -43.89 6.18 30.25
N CYS A 725 -43.01 5.22 29.98
CA CYS A 725 -43.34 4.05 29.17
C CYS A 725 -43.65 2.88 30.11
N LYS A 726 -44.92 2.49 30.19
CA LYS A 726 -45.36 1.23 30.77
C LYS A 726 -45.20 0.13 29.72
N CYS A 727 -44.11 -0.61 29.76
CA CYS A 727 -44.06 -2.02 29.35
C CYS A 727 -42.74 -2.64 29.82
N CYS A 728 -42.86 -3.78 30.51
CA CYS A 728 -41.79 -4.67 30.95
C CYS A 728 -41.07 -4.25 32.25
N GLY A 729 -41.58 -4.77 33.38
CA GLY A 729 -40.85 -4.77 34.64
C GLY A 729 -39.69 -5.77 34.61
N CYS A 730 -38.50 -5.31 34.99
CA CYS A 730 -37.53 -6.00 35.84
C CYS A 730 -36.38 -5.04 36.16
N ALA A 731 -36.04 -4.98 37.44
CA ALA A 731 -35.15 -4.00 38.06
C ALA A 731 -33.67 -4.39 37.95
N PHE A 732 -32.77 -3.41 37.84
CA PHE A 732 -31.43 -3.49 38.40
C PHE A 732 -30.99 -2.12 38.94
N SER A 733 -30.50 -2.14 40.18
CA SER A 733 -30.16 -0.98 41.01
C SER A 733 -28.87 -0.30 40.60
N TRP A 734 -28.86 1.03 40.60
CA TRP A 734 -27.63 1.83 40.73
C TRP A 734 -27.59 2.44 42.13
N PHE A 735 -26.64 1.99 42.95
CA PHE A 735 -26.26 2.65 44.20
C PHE A 735 -25.05 3.54 43.91
N TRP A 736 -25.22 4.85 44.06
CA TRP A 736 -24.14 5.79 44.34
C TRP A 736 -24.12 6.03 45.86
N ARG A 737 -22.96 5.93 46.50
CA ARG A 737 -22.72 6.52 47.82
C ARG A 737 -21.47 7.38 47.75
N THR A 738 -21.73 8.67 47.99
CA THR A 738 -20.92 9.74 48.63
C THR A 738 -19.49 9.93 48.16
#